data_AF-A0A7J0G8Y7-F1
#
_entry.id   AF-A0A7J0G8Y7-F1
#
_cell.length_a   1.000
_cell.length_b   1.000
_cell.length_c   1.000
_cell.angle_alpha   90.00
_cell.angle_beta   90.00
_cell.angle_gamma   90.00
#
_symmetry.space_group_name_H-M   'P 1'
#
loop_
_entity.id
_entity.type
_entity.pdbx_description
1 polymer ?
#
loop_
_entity_poly.entity_id
_entity_poly.type
_entity_poly.pdbx_seq_one_letter_code
_entity_poly.pdbx_strand_id
1 'polypeptide(L)'
;MAENQNGNARTTNGKASGGASAYTINLDSFGKRLKMLYSHWSEYNDDLWGASEALAIATPPPSEDLRYLKSSALNVWLVGYEFPDTIMVFMKTQIHFLCSQKKASLLEVVKKSAKAAVGAEVVMHVKAKSDDGTALMESIFSAVHAQSKLDGHDTPVVGYIAREAPEGNLLETWADKLKNASFQLSDITNGFSDLFGVKDGGEITNVKKAAYLTSSVMKHFVVPKLEKVIDEEKKISHSSLMDDTEKAILEPARIKCVIICAIGSRYNSYCSNVARTFLIDANAMQSKAYEVLLKAHDAAISALKPGNKAGDAYQAALSVVEKDAPEFVTSLTKSAGTGIGLEFRESGLNLNGKNERVLKPGMVFNVSLGFQNLQTETNNPKTQKFAVLLADTVIVGEKNAEVLTSISSKAVKDVAYSFNDDDDEEEQPKVKAVAKGSNGLPSKATLRSVNQDSKEEQRRQHQAELARQKNEETARRLAGGGSGLADNRGAVKSSGELVAYKNVNDLPSPRDLMIQIDQKHEAILLPIYGSMVPFHVAMVKSVSSQQDTNRSCYIRIIFNVPGTPFNPHDTNSTKFQSSIYVKEVSFRSKDPRHITEVVQLIKSLRRQVASRESEKAERATLVTQEKLQVAGAKFKQIRLTDLWIRPVFGGRGRKLTGTLEAHTNGFRYSTSRHDERVDIMFGNVKHAFFQPAEREMITLVHFHLHNHIMVGNKKTKDVQFYVEVMDVVQTLGGAKRSAYDPDEIEEEQRERDRKNKINMDFQNFVNRVNDLWGQPQFKSLDLEFDQPFRDLGFHGVPHKASAFIVPTSSCLVELIETPFVVITLNEIEIVNLERVGLGQKNFDMAIVFKDFKRDVFRMDSIPSTSLDGIKEWLDTTDLKYYESRLNLNWRPILKTITDDPEKFIEDGGWEFLNMEASDSDSDHSQESDQGYEPSDVQSDTGSEEEEEDSASLVESEDDDEEVSEEDSEEDKGKTWEELEREASRADKEKGDESDSEDERKPKEDKGFWKGSGAR
;
A
#
# COMPACT_ATOMS: atom_id res chain seq x y z
N MET A 1 -25.85 -44.76 -26.38
CA MET A 1 -24.52 -45.12 -26.89
C MET A 1 -23.56 -44.09 -26.31
N ALA A 2 -22.75 -44.35 -25.29
CA ALA A 2 -22.22 -45.61 -24.76
C ALA A 2 -21.43 -46.42 -25.81
N GLU A 3 -20.17 -46.83 -25.59
CA GLU A 3 -19.32 -46.67 -24.40
C GLU A 3 -17.84 -47.02 -24.72
N ASN A 4 -16.86 -46.47 -23.97
CA ASN A 4 -15.52 -47.04 -23.69
C ASN A 4 -14.54 -47.30 -24.89
N GLN A 5 -13.19 -47.39 -24.74
CA GLN A 5 -12.29 -47.14 -23.60
C GLN A 5 -10.83 -46.84 -24.04
N ASN A 6 -10.07 -46.18 -23.15
CA ASN A 6 -8.62 -46.27 -22.88
C ASN A 6 -7.56 -46.38 -24.01
N GLY A 7 -6.56 -45.47 -23.93
CA GLY A 7 -5.24 -45.62 -24.56
C GLY A 7 -4.21 -44.69 -23.89
N ASN A 8 -3.45 -45.20 -22.91
CA ASN A 8 -2.53 -44.41 -22.09
C ASN A 8 -1.09 -44.45 -22.66
N ALA A 9 -0.49 -43.30 -22.96
CA ALA A 9 0.87 -43.21 -23.49
C ALA A 9 1.64 -42.02 -22.87
N ARG A 10 2.78 -42.31 -22.22
CA ARG A 10 3.73 -41.30 -21.75
C ARG A 10 4.53 -40.73 -22.92
N THR A 11 4.54 -39.41 -23.08
CA THR A 11 5.61 -38.70 -23.82
C THR A 11 6.70 -38.25 -22.85
N THR A 12 7.95 -38.31 -23.29
CA THR A 12 9.15 -38.15 -22.44
C THR A 12 9.54 -36.70 -22.19
N ASN A 13 10.15 -36.43 -21.03
CA ASN A 13 10.74 -35.12 -20.67
C ASN A 13 11.72 -34.61 -21.73
N GLY A 14 11.31 -33.65 -22.54
CA GLY A 14 12.22 -32.75 -23.23
C GLY A 14 12.71 -31.68 -22.25
N LYS A 15 14.03 -31.55 -22.05
CA LYS A 15 14.58 -30.38 -21.37
C LYS A 15 14.37 -29.16 -22.25
N ALA A 16 13.40 -28.31 -21.91
CA ALA A 16 13.36 -26.96 -22.45
C ALA A 16 14.62 -26.21 -22.00
N SER A 17 15.40 -25.68 -22.93
CA SER A 17 16.50 -24.78 -22.63
C SER A 17 15.95 -23.47 -22.07
N GLY A 18 16.49 -22.98 -20.95
CA GLY A 18 16.07 -21.70 -20.38
C GLY A 18 16.23 -20.57 -21.40
N GLY A 19 15.12 -19.95 -21.79
CA GLY A 19 15.11 -18.77 -22.63
C GLY A 19 15.24 -17.54 -21.74
N ALA A 20 16.24 -16.69 -22.00
CA ALA A 20 16.25 -15.35 -21.42
C ALA A 20 15.30 -14.46 -22.22
N SER A 21 14.30 -13.90 -21.55
CA SER A 21 13.43 -12.85 -22.09
C SER A 21 14.29 -11.68 -22.62
N ALA A 22 14.00 -11.21 -23.83
CA ALA A 22 14.87 -10.28 -24.56
C ALA A 22 14.08 -9.15 -25.23
N TYR A 23 14.57 -7.92 -25.06
CA TYR A 23 14.08 -6.72 -25.76
C TYR A 23 14.05 -6.97 -27.29
N THR A 24 12.86 -7.11 -27.86
CA THR A 24 12.67 -7.59 -29.23
C THR A 24 12.19 -6.46 -30.14
N ILE A 25 13.10 -5.87 -30.91
CA ILE A 25 12.78 -4.88 -31.95
C ILE A 25 12.00 -5.57 -33.08
N ASN A 26 10.84 -5.02 -33.47
CA ASN A 26 10.08 -5.52 -34.62
C ASN A 26 10.80 -5.17 -35.93
N LEU A 27 11.55 -6.15 -36.45
CA LEU A 27 12.44 -5.98 -37.61
C LEU A 27 11.70 -5.64 -38.92
N ASP A 28 10.46 -6.10 -39.09
CA ASP A 28 9.66 -5.82 -40.30
C ASP A 28 9.15 -4.37 -40.28
N SER A 29 8.68 -3.91 -39.13
CA SER A 29 8.26 -2.52 -38.91
C SER A 29 9.44 -1.56 -39.05
N PHE A 30 10.59 -1.92 -38.47
CA PHE A 30 11.86 -1.20 -38.66
C PHE A 30 12.24 -1.11 -40.14
N GLY A 31 12.29 -2.23 -40.86
CA GLY A 31 12.67 -2.26 -42.27
C GLY A 31 11.73 -1.43 -43.16
N LYS A 32 10.42 -1.54 -42.94
CA LYS A 32 9.40 -0.72 -43.61
C LYS A 32 9.61 0.78 -43.35
N ARG A 33 9.76 1.17 -42.07
CA ARG A 33 9.86 2.58 -41.67
C ARG A 33 11.20 3.22 -42.03
N LEU A 34 12.30 2.47 -41.95
CA LEU A 34 13.60 2.90 -42.47
C LEU A 34 13.52 3.17 -43.99
N LYS A 35 12.87 2.29 -44.75
CA LYS A 35 12.66 2.50 -46.19
C LYS A 35 11.77 3.72 -46.46
N MET A 36 10.74 3.97 -45.65
CA MET A 36 9.93 5.19 -45.76
C MET A 36 10.75 6.45 -45.50
N LEU A 37 11.58 6.48 -44.44
CA LEU A 37 12.49 7.59 -44.13
C LEU A 37 13.44 7.88 -45.31
N TYR A 38 14.14 6.87 -45.82
CA TYR A 38 15.08 7.05 -46.93
C TYR A 38 14.39 7.46 -48.24
N SER A 39 13.19 6.94 -48.51
CA SER A 39 12.43 7.33 -49.71
C SER A 39 11.97 8.79 -49.61
N HIS A 40 11.41 9.20 -48.47
CA HIS A 40 10.95 10.58 -48.24
C HIS A 40 12.10 11.59 -48.18
N TRP A 41 13.24 11.20 -47.59
CA TRP A 41 14.47 12.00 -47.64
C TRP A 41 14.96 12.20 -49.07
N SER A 42 15.00 11.13 -49.88
CA SER A 42 15.41 11.21 -51.29
C SER A 42 14.40 11.95 -52.20
N GLU A 43 13.11 11.95 -51.87
CA GLU A 43 12.05 12.55 -52.69
C GLU A 43 11.89 14.06 -52.40
N TYR A 44 12.09 14.49 -51.16
CA TYR A 44 11.88 15.87 -50.70
C TYR A 44 13.16 16.53 -50.13
N ASN A 45 14.35 16.13 -50.59
CA ASN A 45 15.62 16.50 -49.95
C ASN A 45 15.79 18.03 -49.83
N ASP A 46 15.63 18.73 -50.94
CA ASP A 46 15.87 20.17 -51.02
C ASP A 46 14.74 20.97 -50.33
N ASP A 47 13.49 20.51 -50.46
CA ASP A 47 12.29 21.18 -49.94
C ASP A 47 12.09 21.04 -48.41
N LEU A 48 12.39 19.86 -47.85
CA LEU A 48 12.01 19.50 -46.47
C LEU A 48 13.18 19.02 -45.60
N TRP A 49 14.27 18.53 -46.20
CA TRP A 49 15.45 18.04 -45.50
C TRP A 49 16.68 18.94 -45.67
N GLY A 50 16.50 20.13 -46.26
CA GLY A 50 17.51 21.18 -46.36
C GLY A 50 18.75 20.76 -47.15
N ALA A 51 18.56 19.97 -48.22
CA ALA A 51 19.60 19.43 -49.10
C ALA A 51 20.69 18.62 -48.38
N SER A 52 20.33 17.88 -47.32
CA SER A 52 21.30 17.17 -46.47
C SER A 52 21.82 15.86 -47.08
N GLU A 53 23.09 15.57 -46.83
CA GLU A 53 23.81 14.34 -47.23
C GLU A 53 23.90 13.31 -46.09
N ALA A 54 23.71 13.78 -44.85
CA ALA A 54 23.57 12.97 -43.65
C ALA A 54 22.58 13.60 -42.67
N LEU A 55 21.81 12.78 -41.95
CA LEU A 55 20.86 13.21 -40.91
C LEU A 55 21.39 12.84 -39.53
N ALA A 56 21.73 13.83 -38.71
CA ALA A 56 22.27 13.68 -37.36
C ALA A 56 21.21 13.91 -36.28
N ILE A 57 20.82 12.84 -35.59
CA ILE A 57 19.76 12.83 -34.58
C ILE A 57 20.36 12.48 -33.22
N ALA A 58 20.37 13.44 -32.31
CA ALA A 58 20.88 13.27 -30.96
C ALA A 58 19.69 13.23 -29.97
N THR A 59 19.58 12.17 -29.18
CA THR A 59 18.52 12.01 -28.16
C THR A 59 19.14 12.22 -26.77
N PRO A 60 18.65 13.19 -25.96
CA PRO A 60 19.24 13.51 -24.66
C PRO A 60 19.03 12.41 -23.62
N PRO A 61 19.65 12.52 -22.43
CA PRO A 61 19.28 11.72 -21.25
C PRO A 61 17.78 11.82 -20.92
N PRO A 62 17.21 10.85 -20.17
CA PRO A 62 15.85 10.96 -19.68
C PRO A 62 15.73 12.14 -18.70
N SER A 63 14.58 12.81 -18.69
CA SER A 63 14.19 13.80 -17.67
C SER A 63 12.99 13.27 -16.88
N GLU A 64 12.75 13.86 -15.71
CA GLU A 64 11.51 13.68 -14.94
C GLU A 64 10.34 14.46 -15.58
N ASP A 65 10.64 15.51 -16.38
CA ASP A 65 9.65 16.23 -17.19
C ASP A 65 9.11 15.37 -18.36
N LEU A 66 7.79 15.45 -18.60
CA LEU A 66 7.16 14.87 -19.80
C LEU A 66 7.47 15.71 -21.06
N ARG A 67 8.53 15.34 -21.77
CA ARG A 67 9.02 16.09 -22.95
C ARG A 67 8.71 15.37 -24.27
N TYR A 68 8.16 16.12 -25.23
CA TYR A 68 7.89 15.64 -26.59
C TYR A 68 9.01 16.04 -27.54
N LEU A 69 10.08 15.25 -27.53
CA LEU A 69 11.22 15.42 -28.44
C LEU A 69 11.00 14.64 -29.75
N LYS A 70 11.43 15.23 -30.86
CA LYS A 70 11.31 14.66 -32.20
C LYS A 70 12.42 13.63 -32.47
N SER A 71 13.57 13.78 -31.82
CA SER A 71 14.59 12.71 -31.69
C SER A 71 14.01 11.45 -31.03
N SER A 72 13.39 11.60 -29.84
CA SER A 72 12.69 10.51 -29.14
C SER A 72 11.53 9.92 -29.96
N ALA A 73 10.77 10.77 -30.66
CA ALA A 73 9.71 10.31 -31.57
C ALA A 73 10.27 9.45 -32.71
N LEU A 74 11.42 9.80 -33.31
CA LEU A 74 12.06 8.97 -34.33
C LEU A 74 12.49 7.61 -33.78
N ASN A 75 13.07 7.55 -32.57
CA ASN A 75 13.46 6.30 -31.93
C ASN A 75 12.26 5.36 -31.78
N VAL A 76 11.17 5.86 -31.17
CA VAL A 76 9.95 5.08 -30.95
C VAL A 76 9.25 4.71 -32.26
N TRP A 77 9.26 5.59 -33.27
CA TRP A 77 8.71 5.28 -34.59
C TRP A 77 9.50 4.18 -35.30
N LEU A 78 10.84 4.26 -35.28
CA LEU A 78 11.72 3.42 -36.08
C LEU A 78 12.00 2.05 -35.44
N VAL A 79 12.30 2.01 -34.13
CA VAL A 79 12.69 0.79 -33.39
C VAL A 79 11.73 0.39 -32.26
N GLY A 80 10.66 1.16 -32.02
CA GLY A 80 9.62 0.84 -31.02
C GLY A 80 9.94 1.26 -29.58
N TYR A 81 11.17 1.68 -29.31
CA TYR A 81 11.65 2.06 -27.98
C TYR A 81 12.39 3.40 -28.04
N GLU A 82 12.41 4.13 -26.93
CA GLU A 82 13.26 5.32 -26.79
C GLU A 82 14.70 4.92 -26.44
N PHE A 83 15.67 5.53 -27.12
CA PHE A 83 17.10 5.37 -26.86
C PHE A 83 17.67 6.71 -26.38
N PRO A 84 17.47 7.08 -25.09
CA PRO A 84 18.05 8.31 -24.55
C PRO A 84 19.58 8.23 -24.53
N ASP A 85 20.29 9.35 -24.41
CA ASP A 85 21.77 9.44 -24.40
C ASP A 85 22.38 8.63 -25.57
N THR A 86 21.91 8.92 -26.78
CA THR A 86 22.24 8.19 -28.02
C THR A 86 22.25 9.14 -29.21
N ILE A 87 23.24 9.00 -30.09
CA ILE A 87 23.33 9.73 -31.36
C ILE A 87 23.20 8.74 -32.51
N MET A 88 22.31 9.02 -33.46
CA MET A 88 22.09 8.26 -34.68
C MET A 88 22.42 9.15 -35.88
N VAL A 89 23.30 8.72 -36.78
CA VAL A 89 23.63 9.44 -38.01
C VAL A 89 23.33 8.57 -39.22
N PHE A 90 22.33 8.97 -40.00
CA PHE A 90 21.91 8.29 -41.23
C PHE A 90 22.64 8.91 -42.42
N MET A 91 23.24 8.07 -43.27
CA MET A 91 23.96 8.45 -44.49
C MET A 91 23.46 7.58 -45.66
N LYS A 92 23.84 7.88 -46.91
CA LYS A 92 23.38 7.13 -48.10
C LYS A 92 23.79 5.65 -48.05
N THR A 93 24.99 5.36 -47.55
CA THR A 93 25.58 4.01 -47.52
C THR A 93 25.79 3.43 -46.12
N GLN A 94 25.68 4.24 -45.07
CA GLN A 94 25.93 3.82 -43.69
C GLN A 94 24.95 4.44 -42.68
N ILE A 95 24.75 3.77 -41.54
CA ILE A 95 24.01 4.30 -40.40
C ILE A 95 24.87 4.09 -39.15
N HIS A 96 25.23 5.18 -38.48
CA HIS A 96 26.14 5.16 -37.33
C HIS A 96 25.35 5.36 -36.03
N PHE A 97 25.52 4.48 -35.05
CA PHE A 97 24.92 4.60 -33.72
C PHE A 97 26.01 4.79 -32.66
N LEU A 98 26.08 5.97 -32.04
CA LEU A 98 26.95 6.25 -30.89
C LEU A 98 26.13 6.13 -29.59
N CYS A 99 26.41 5.09 -28.82
CA CYS A 99 25.61 4.69 -27.66
C CYS A 99 26.42 3.82 -26.68
N SER A 100 25.85 3.49 -25.51
CA SER A 100 26.51 2.60 -24.54
C SER A 100 26.38 1.12 -24.91
N GLN A 101 27.28 0.26 -24.40
CA GLN A 101 27.35 -1.17 -24.75
C GLN A 101 26.01 -1.91 -24.64
N LYS A 102 25.18 -1.62 -23.62
CA LYS A 102 23.85 -2.24 -23.49
C LYS A 102 22.94 -1.87 -24.67
N LYS A 103 22.93 -0.59 -25.06
CA LYS A 103 22.12 -0.07 -26.18
C LYS A 103 22.59 -0.66 -27.52
N ALA A 104 23.92 -0.71 -27.73
CA ALA A 104 24.51 -1.30 -28.92
C ALA A 104 24.10 -2.77 -29.11
N SER A 105 24.17 -3.60 -28.05
CA SER A 105 23.78 -5.01 -28.10
C SER A 105 22.30 -5.22 -28.44
N LEU A 106 21.41 -4.28 -28.10
CA LEU A 106 20.00 -4.33 -28.51
C LEU A 106 19.80 -3.91 -29.98
N LEU A 107 20.64 -3.03 -30.51
CA LEU A 107 20.56 -2.54 -31.88
C LEU A 107 21.30 -3.47 -32.89
N GLU A 108 22.16 -4.39 -32.45
CA GLU A 108 22.85 -5.36 -33.32
C GLU A 108 21.88 -6.16 -34.23
N VAL A 109 20.65 -6.41 -33.77
CA VAL A 109 19.64 -7.14 -34.57
C VAL A 109 19.21 -6.38 -35.84
N VAL A 110 19.27 -5.04 -35.84
CA VAL A 110 18.77 -4.24 -36.98
C VAL A 110 19.73 -4.20 -38.17
N LYS A 111 20.99 -4.61 -38.01
CA LYS A 111 22.02 -4.55 -39.06
C LYS A 111 21.61 -5.25 -40.35
N LYS A 112 21.01 -6.44 -40.25
CA LYS A 112 20.56 -7.23 -41.41
C LYS A 112 19.36 -6.56 -42.09
N SER A 113 18.38 -6.10 -41.31
CA SER A 113 17.18 -5.45 -41.84
C SER A 113 17.47 -4.10 -42.49
N ALA A 114 18.40 -3.32 -41.96
CA ALA A 114 18.83 -2.06 -42.58
C ALA A 114 19.45 -2.30 -43.96
N LYS A 115 20.41 -3.23 -44.05
CA LYS A 115 21.06 -3.61 -45.31
C LYS A 115 20.09 -4.20 -46.33
N ALA A 116 19.06 -4.92 -45.88
CA ALA A 116 17.99 -5.45 -46.74
C ALA A 116 16.97 -4.39 -47.19
N ALA A 117 16.66 -3.39 -46.36
CA ALA A 117 15.63 -2.40 -46.62
C ALA A 117 16.11 -1.21 -47.49
N VAL A 118 17.33 -0.72 -47.23
CA VAL A 118 17.89 0.49 -47.86
C VAL A 118 19.34 0.33 -48.33
N GLY A 119 19.95 -0.85 -48.21
CA GLY A 119 21.33 -1.12 -48.62
C GLY A 119 22.42 -0.63 -47.66
N ALA A 120 22.09 0.23 -46.71
CA ALA A 120 23.04 0.85 -45.80
C ALA A 120 23.64 -0.13 -44.75
N GLU A 121 24.92 0.07 -44.43
CA GLU A 121 25.64 -0.69 -43.41
C GLU A 121 25.57 -0.01 -42.03
N VAL A 122 25.18 -0.78 -41.01
CA VAL A 122 25.02 -0.26 -39.64
C VAL A 122 26.32 -0.41 -38.84
N VAL A 123 26.87 0.71 -38.41
CA VAL A 123 28.13 0.84 -37.66
C VAL A 123 27.82 1.20 -36.20
N MET A 124 28.29 0.40 -35.26
CA MET A 124 28.11 0.66 -33.82
C MET A 124 29.37 1.30 -33.23
N HIS A 125 29.20 2.45 -32.59
CA HIS A 125 30.23 3.17 -31.85
C HIS A 125 29.91 3.05 -30.36
N VAL A 126 30.62 2.17 -29.66
CA VAL A 126 30.34 1.86 -28.25
C VAL A 126 31.11 2.82 -27.34
N LYS A 127 30.40 3.78 -26.73
CA LYS A 127 30.99 4.69 -25.74
C LYS A 127 31.21 3.98 -24.41
N ALA A 128 32.41 4.07 -23.86
CA ALA A 128 32.70 3.59 -22.50
C ALA A 128 32.09 4.52 -21.43
N LYS A 129 32.06 4.06 -20.17
CA LYS A 129 31.60 4.89 -19.04
C LYS A 129 32.55 6.04 -18.71
N SER A 130 33.85 5.84 -18.88
CA SER A 130 34.94 6.77 -18.58
C SER A 130 35.42 7.59 -19.78
N ASP A 131 34.64 7.60 -20.86
CA ASP A 131 34.98 8.19 -22.16
C ASP A 131 33.91 9.24 -22.52
N ASP A 132 34.32 10.42 -22.99
CA ASP A 132 33.40 11.44 -23.48
C ASP A 132 32.85 11.12 -24.89
N GLY A 133 33.51 10.22 -25.63
CA GLY A 133 33.12 9.77 -26.95
C GLY A 133 33.73 10.57 -28.11
N THR A 134 34.56 11.59 -27.85
CA THR A 134 35.13 12.50 -28.85
C THR A 134 35.74 11.77 -30.04
N ALA A 135 36.59 10.77 -29.81
CA ALA A 135 37.23 10.00 -30.88
C ALA A 135 36.23 9.21 -31.74
N LEU A 136 35.09 8.80 -31.16
CA LEU A 136 33.99 8.15 -31.88
C LEU A 136 33.22 9.16 -32.73
N MET A 137 32.99 10.38 -32.22
CA MET A 137 32.39 11.48 -32.99
C MET A 137 33.26 11.85 -34.20
N GLU A 138 34.57 11.98 -34.00
CA GLU A 138 35.53 12.31 -35.07
C GLU A 138 35.62 11.20 -36.13
N SER A 139 35.43 9.93 -35.75
CA SER A 139 35.27 8.81 -36.68
C SER A 139 34.00 8.95 -37.54
N ILE A 140 32.86 9.29 -36.92
CA ILE A 140 31.58 9.53 -37.64
C ILE A 140 31.72 10.71 -38.61
N PHE A 141 32.32 11.83 -38.17
CA PHE A 141 32.54 13.00 -39.03
C PHE A 141 33.48 12.70 -40.19
N SER A 142 34.52 11.88 -39.97
CA SER A 142 35.40 11.41 -41.04
C SER A 142 34.66 10.60 -42.10
N ALA A 143 33.66 9.79 -41.71
CA ALA A 143 32.81 9.07 -42.65
C ALA A 143 31.89 9.99 -43.47
N VAL A 144 31.28 11.02 -42.84
CA VAL A 144 30.48 12.04 -43.56
C VAL A 144 31.33 12.78 -44.60
N HIS A 145 32.51 13.26 -44.21
CA HIS A 145 33.47 13.91 -45.12
C HIS A 145 33.96 12.98 -46.23
N ALA A 146 34.07 11.67 -45.98
CA ALA A 146 34.44 10.70 -47.00
C ALA A 146 33.32 10.45 -48.02
N GLN A 147 32.05 10.37 -47.59
CA GLN A 147 30.90 10.22 -48.50
C GLN A 147 30.76 11.44 -49.42
N SER A 148 30.77 12.65 -48.83
CA SER A 148 30.61 13.92 -49.56
C SER A 148 31.64 14.09 -50.68
N LYS A 149 32.90 13.73 -50.42
CA LYS A 149 34.00 13.76 -51.41
C LYS A 149 33.87 12.74 -52.53
N LEU A 150 33.15 11.63 -52.32
CA LEU A 150 32.83 10.67 -53.39
C LEU A 150 31.68 11.18 -54.28
N ASP A 151 30.73 11.91 -53.69
CA ASP A 151 29.64 12.57 -54.41
C ASP A 151 30.07 13.89 -55.10
N GLY A 152 31.28 14.41 -54.79
CA GLY A 152 31.88 15.58 -55.45
C GLY A 152 31.68 16.92 -54.73
N HIS A 153 31.29 16.90 -53.46
CA HIS A 153 31.06 18.09 -52.63
C HIS A 153 32.24 18.34 -51.67
N ASP A 154 32.71 19.59 -51.59
CA ASP A 154 33.84 20.00 -50.73
C ASP A 154 33.46 20.22 -49.25
N THR A 155 32.21 20.58 -48.99
CA THR A 155 31.66 20.85 -47.64
C THR A 155 30.33 20.11 -47.45
N PRO A 156 30.25 19.09 -46.58
CA PRO A 156 29.05 18.28 -46.46
C PRO A 156 27.90 19.03 -45.78
N VAL A 157 26.68 18.81 -46.27
CA VAL A 157 25.45 19.30 -45.61
C VAL A 157 24.92 18.27 -44.62
N VAL A 158 24.90 18.62 -43.32
CA VAL A 158 24.38 17.76 -42.24
C VAL A 158 23.06 18.32 -41.72
N GLY A 159 22.00 17.53 -41.87
CA GLY A 159 20.69 17.82 -41.31
C GLY A 159 20.64 17.53 -39.80
N TYR A 160 20.09 18.44 -39.00
CA TYR A 160 19.91 18.26 -37.55
C TYR A 160 18.60 18.91 -37.07
N ILE A 161 18.11 18.51 -35.90
CA ILE A 161 16.87 19.07 -35.33
C ILE A 161 17.21 20.38 -34.62
N ALA A 162 17.14 21.50 -35.33
CA ALA A 162 17.67 22.79 -34.86
C ALA A 162 16.92 23.42 -33.66
N ARG A 163 15.80 22.81 -33.23
CA ARG A 163 14.96 23.27 -32.12
C ARG A 163 15.15 22.49 -30.82
N GLU A 164 15.90 21.39 -30.84
CA GLU A 164 16.25 20.63 -29.65
C GLU A 164 17.58 21.14 -29.08
N ALA A 165 17.58 21.52 -27.80
CA ALA A 165 18.80 21.91 -27.12
C ALA A 165 19.67 20.66 -26.84
N PRO A 166 21.01 20.73 -26.97
CA PRO A 166 21.87 19.68 -26.48
C PRO A 166 21.85 19.67 -24.95
N GLU A 167 21.65 18.49 -24.36
CA GLU A 167 21.59 18.30 -22.92
C GLU A 167 22.37 17.06 -22.51
N GLY A 168 23.20 17.21 -21.48
CA GLY A 168 24.08 16.16 -20.96
C GLY A 168 25.37 16.05 -21.77
N ASN A 169 26.44 15.66 -21.08
CA ASN A 169 27.83 15.76 -21.53
C ASN A 169 28.07 15.22 -22.95
N LEU A 170 27.39 14.12 -23.34
CA LEU A 170 27.51 13.51 -24.66
C LEU A 170 26.97 14.42 -25.78
N LEU A 171 25.79 15.03 -25.57
CA LEU A 171 25.13 15.86 -26.59
C LEU A 171 25.70 17.27 -26.63
N GLU A 172 26.12 17.81 -25.50
CA GLU A 172 26.85 19.08 -25.42
C GLU A 172 28.18 18.98 -26.20
N THR A 173 28.97 17.94 -25.91
CA THR A 173 30.21 17.64 -26.66
C THR A 173 29.94 17.40 -28.14
N TRP A 174 28.88 16.65 -28.49
CA TRP A 174 28.47 16.44 -29.88
C TRP A 174 28.12 17.74 -30.59
N ALA A 175 27.30 18.60 -29.99
CA ALA A 175 26.86 19.84 -30.60
C ALA A 175 28.03 20.82 -30.81
N ASP A 176 28.96 20.92 -29.85
CA ASP A 176 30.14 21.76 -30.00
C ASP A 176 31.15 21.20 -30.99
N LYS A 177 31.37 19.87 -31.03
CA LYS A 177 32.18 19.25 -32.07
C LYS A 177 31.56 19.40 -33.47
N LEU A 178 30.24 19.21 -33.61
CA LEU A 178 29.50 19.34 -34.86
C LEU A 178 29.59 20.76 -35.46
N LYS A 179 29.45 21.80 -34.62
CA LYS A 179 29.65 23.22 -35.03
C LYS A 179 31.06 23.48 -35.58
N ASN A 180 32.07 22.79 -35.04
CA ASN A 180 33.48 22.98 -35.38
C ASN A 180 34.00 22.04 -36.49
N ALA A 181 33.19 21.09 -36.97
CA ALA A 181 33.63 20.02 -37.89
C ALA A 181 33.52 20.37 -39.39
N SER A 182 33.41 21.66 -39.73
CA SER A 182 33.35 22.19 -41.11
C SER A 182 32.21 21.62 -41.98
N PHE A 183 31.03 21.46 -41.39
CA PHE A 183 29.79 21.12 -42.10
C PHE A 183 28.91 22.35 -42.32
N GLN A 184 28.08 22.31 -43.37
CA GLN A 184 26.90 23.17 -43.46
C GLN A 184 25.76 22.51 -42.68
N LEU A 185 25.14 23.21 -41.73
CA LEU A 185 24.07 22.66 -40.88
C LEU A 185 22.69 23.12 -41.35
N SER A 186 21.75 22.17 -41.54
CA SER A 186 20.38 22.41 -42.02
C SER A 186 19.32 21.93 -41.01
N ASP A 187 18.24 22.68 -40.79
CA ASP A 187 17.12 22.24 -39.93
C ASP A 187 16.20 21.25 -40.66
N ILE A 188 16.15 20.01 -40.17
CA ILE A 188 15.32 18.91 -40.73
C ILE A 188 14.01 18.68 -39.96
N THR A 189 13.65 19.56 -39.04
CA THR A 189 12.38 19.49 -38.28
C THR A 189 11.15 19.39 -39.20
N ASN A 190 11.19 20.02 -40.38
CA ASN A 190 10.09 20.02 -41.35
C ASN A 190 9.92 18.69 -42.10
N GLY A 191 11.01 17.98 -42.40
CA GLY A 191 11.03 16.66 -43.01
C GLY A 191 10.35 15.62 -42.12
N PHE A 192 10.82 15.49 -40.87
CA PHE A 192 10.15 14.63 -39.88
C PHE A 192 8.68 15.02 -39.64
N SER A 193 8.33 16.30 -39.73
CA SER A 193 6.94 16.76 -39.56
C SER A 193 6.02 16.45 -40.76
N ASP A 194 6.54 16.10 -41.95
CA ASP A 194 5.73 15.49 -43.00
C ASP A 194 5.75 13.96 -42.91
N LEU A 195 6.92 13.36 -42.66
CA LEU A 195 7.10 11.91 -42.52
C LEU A 195 6.20 11.27 -41.46
N PHE A 196 6.08 11.91 -40.29
CA PHE A 196 5.18 11.45 -39.21
C PHE A 196 3.73 11.90 -39.41
N GLY A 197 3.43 12.78 -40.37
CA GLY A 197 2.12 13.43 -40.51
C GLY A 197 0.99 12.47 -40.88
N VAL A 198 1.29 11.45 -41.71
CA VAL A 198 0.34 10.40 -42.12
C VAL A 198 0.61 9.13 -41.33
N LYS A 199 -0.38 8.67 -40.55
CA LYS A 199 -0.27 7.52 -39.64
C LYS A 199 -0.67 6.22 -40.34
N ASP A 200 0.08 5.14 -40.13
CA ASP A 200 -0.27 3.80 -40.60
C ASP A 200 -1.41 3.15 -39.78
N GLY A 201 -1.97 2.03 -40.24
CA GLY A 201 -3.13 1.38 -39.60
C GLY A 201 -2.87 0.92 -38.16
N GLY A 202 -1.63 0.60 -37.79
CA GLY A 202 -1.25 0.28 -36.41
C GLY A 202 -1.15 1.54 -35.55
N GLU A 203 -0.58 2.61 -36.09
CA GLU A 203 -0.52 3.93 -35.43
C GLU A 203 -1.93 4.49 -35.18
N ILE A 204 -2.81 4.43 -36.19
CA ILE A 204 -4.24 4.77 -36.09
C ILE A 204 -4.92 3.95 -34.99
N THR A 205 -4.64 2.64 -34.91
CA THR A 205 -5.21 1.77 -33.86
C THR A 205 -4.77 2.20 -32.46
N ASN A 206 -3.51 2.62 -32.29
CA ASN A 206 -3.00 3.13 -31.01
C ASN A 206 -3.64 4.47 -30.64
N VAL A 207 -3.77 5.40 -31.60
CA VAL A 207 -4.49 6.67 -31.42
C VAL A 207 -5.95 6.44 -31.03
N LYS A 208 -6.65 5.48 -31.67
CA LYS A 208 -8.04 5.15 -31.31
C LYS A 208 -8.17 4.60 -29.89
N LYS A 209 -7.23 3.76 -29.43
CA LYS A 209 -7.19 3.28 -28.04
C LYS A 209 -6.95 4.42 -27.04
N ALA A 210 -6.03 5.33 -27.32
CA ALA A 210 -5.77 6.51 -26.49
C ALA A 210 -7.02 7.42 -26.42
N ALA A 211 -7.61 7.76 -27.57
CA ALA A 211 -8.79 8.62 -27.63
C ALA A 211 -10.01 8.00 -26.92
N TYR A 212 -10.17 6.68 -26.97
CA TYR A 212 -11.19 5.96 -26.21
C TYR A 212 -10.96 6.08 -24.69
N LEU A 213 -9.73 5.84 -24.21
CA LEU A 213 -9.35 5.99 -22.80
C LEU A 213 -9.58 7.42 -22.30
N THR A 214 -9.06 8.42 -23.02
CA THR A 214 -9.26 9.85 -22.73
C THR A 214 -10.72 10.24 -22.64
N SER A 215 -11.57 9.74 -23.55
CA SER A 215 -13.00 10.03 -23.53
C SER A 215 -13.74 9.31 -22.42
N SER A 216 -13.27 8.11 -22.06
CA SER A 216 -13.82 7.34 -20.94
C SER A 216 -13.51 8.03 -19.61
N VAL A 217 -12.28 8.48 -19.39
CA VAL A 217 -11.89 9.26 -18.18
C VAL A 217 -12.69 10.56 -18.07
N MET A 218 -12.78 11.33 -19.17
CA MET A 218 -13.59 12.56 -19.21
C MET A 218 -15.06 12.31 -18.86
N LYS A 219 -15.66 11.26 -19.43
CA LYS A 219 -17.09 10.96 -19.27
C LYS A 219 -17.44 10.28 -17.94
N HIS A 220 -16.64 9.33 -17.49
CA HIS A 220 -17.04 8.40 -16.43
C HIS A 220 -16.48 8.76 -15.05
N PHE A 221 -15.33 9.43 -14.96
CA PHE A 221 -14.85 9.98 -13.69
C PHE A 221 -15.01 11.50 -13.64
N VAL A 222 -14.44 12.24 -14.61
CA VAL A 222 -14.33 13.71 -14.47
C VAL A 222 -15.69 14.42 -14.49
N VAL A 223 -16.65 14.03 -15.35
CA VAL A 223 -18.00 14.61 -15.31
C VAL A 223 -18.75 14.28 -13.99
N PRO A 224 -19.00 13.00 -13.62
CA PRO A 224 -19.75 12.67 -12.40
C PRO A 224 -19.14 13.20 -11.10
N LYS A 225 -17.80 13.30 -11.06
CA LYS A 225 -17.09 13.83 -9.91
C LYS A 225 -17.11 15.36 -9.88
N LEU A 226 -17.06 16.03 -11.03
CA LEU A 226 -17.25 17.48 -11.14
C LEU A 226 -18.67 17.89 -10.75
N GLU A 227 -19.69 17.17 -11.24
CA GLU A 227 -21.09 17.27 -10.79
C GLU A 227 -21.17 17.16 -9.25
N LYS A 228 -20.76 16.01 -8.70
CA LYS A 228 -20.75 15.74 -7.24
C LYS A 228 -20.05 16.82 -6.42
N VAL A 229 -18.96 17.38 -6.92
CA VAL A 229 -18.15 18.37 -6.22
C VAL A 229 -18.75 19.79 -6.26
N ILE A 230 -19.57 20.09 -7.27
CA ILE A 230 -20.38 21.31 -7.29
C ILE A 230 -21.59 21.12 -6.35
N ASP A 231 -22.28 19.99 -6.45
CA ASP A 231 -23.46 19.63 -5.64
C ASP A 231 -23.15 19.56 -4.12
N GLU A 232 -22.03 18.94 -3.74
CA GLU A 232 -21.60 18.80 -2.34
C GLU A 232 -20.88 20.05 -1.78
N GLU A 233 -20.68 21.10 -2.59
CA GLU A 233 -19.99 22.35 -2.21
C GLU A 233 -18.57 22.17 -1.60
N LYS A 234 -17.85 21.09 -1.91
CA LYS A 234 -16.57 20.72 -1.26
C LYS A 234 -15.36 21.55 -1.69
N LYS A 235 -14.59 22.11 -0.75
CA LYS A 235 -13.50 23.09 -1.03
C LYS A 235 -12.15 22.43 -1.36
N ILE A 236 -11.85 22.26 -2.65
CA ILE A 236 -10.56 21.78 -3.18
C ILE A 236 -10.05 22.71 -4.31
N SER A 237 -8.76 22.64 -4.68
CA SER A 237 -8.09 23.54 -5.63
C SER A 237 -8.08 23.03 -7.07
N HIS A 238 -7.76 23.91 -8.03
CA HIS A 238 -7.42 23.49 -9.41
C HIS A 238 -6.18 22.60 -9.48
N SER A 239 -5.22 22.73 -8.55
CA SER A 239 -4.03 21.86 -8.53
C SER A 239 -4.41 20.45 -8.08
N SER A 240 -5.12 20.27 -6.95
CA SER A 240 -5.60 18.95 -6.55
C SER A 240 -6.61 18.39 -7.56
N LEU A 241 -7.50 19.21 -8.16
CA LEU A 241 -8.25 18.81 -9.36
C LEU A 241 -7.35 18.25 -10.47
N MET A 242 -6.17 18.80 -10.71
CA MET A 242 -5.23 18.36 -11.75
C MET A 242 -4.37 17.16 -11.31
N ASP A 243 -3.73 17.21 -10.14
CA ASP A 243 -2.92 16.14 -9.54
C ASP A 243 -3.78 14.88 -9.40
N ASP A 244 -5.03 15.04 -8.95
CA ASP A 244 -6.00 13.98 -8.85
C ASP A 244 -6.68 13.68 -10.20
N THR A 245 -6.51 14.50 -11.26
CA THR A 245 -6.93 14.19 -12.66
C THR A 245 -5.85 13.41 -13.44
N GLU A 246 -4.60 13.71 -13.17
CA GLU A 246 -3.43 12.93 -13.57
C GLU A 246 -3.40 11.59 -12.84
N LYS A 247 -3.81 11.58 -11.56
CA LYS A 247 -4.36 10.36 -10.97
C LYS A 247 -5.58 9.88 -11.76
N ALA A 248 -6.64 10.68 -12.06
CA ALA A 248 -7.98 10.36 -12.67
C ALA A 248 -8.13 9.46 -13.91
N ILE A 249 -7.03 8.90 -14.32
CA ILE A 249 -6.94 7.43 -14.39
C ILE A 249 -7.12 6.77 -12.95
N LEU A 250 -7.83 7.44 -11.96
CA LEU A 250 -7.84 7.40 -10.43
C LEU A 250 -8.13 8.74 -9.54
N GLU A 251 -9.15 9.64 -9.75
CA GLU A 251 -10.00 10.30 -8.67
C GLU A 251 -10.09 11.86 -8.25
N PRO A 252 -10.70 12.90 -8.92
CA PRO A 252 -10.41 14.39 -8.73
C PRO A 252 -11.42 15.47 -8.12
N ALA A 253 -11.07 16.80 -8.01
CA ALA A 253 -11.89 18.04 -8.33
C ALA A 253 -12.41 19.14 -7.30
N ARG A 254 -12.35 20.47 -7.66
CA ARG A 254 -13.37 21.59 -7.48
C ARG A 254 -12.99 22.93 -8.18
N ILE A 255 -14.00 23.71 -8.61
CA ILE A 255 -14.21 25.19 -8.43
C ILE A 255 -15.51 25.65 -9.13
N LYS A 256 -16.29 26.62 -8.59
CA LYS A 256 -17.48 27.20 -9.26
C LYS A 256 -17.10 28.35 -10.22
N CYS A 257 -17.10 28.10 -11.53
CA CYS A 257 -17.05 29.09 -12.62
C CYS A 257 -17.36 28.42 -13.98
N VAL A 258 -17.02 29.06 -15.11
CA VAL A 258 -16.91 28.38 -16.41
C VAL A 258 -15.65 27.49 -16.39
N ILE A 259 -15.82 26.17 -16.28
CA ILE A 259 -14.71 25.24 -16.07
C ILE A 259 -14.24 24.67 -17.41
N ILE A 260 -13.04 25.03 -17.85
CA ILE A 260 -12.34 24.31 -18.94
C ILE A 260 -11.63 23.10 -18.34
N CYS A 261 -11.95 21.90 -18.83
CA CYS A 261 -11.18 20.70 -18.57
C CYS A 261 -10.59 20.16 -19.88
N ALA A 262 -9.29 19.88 -19.89
CA ALA A 262 -8.59 19.28 -21.02
C ALA A 262 -7.80 18.06 -20.52
N ILE A 263 -7.97 16.92 -21.19
CA ILE A 263 -7.38 15.63 -20.81
C ILE A 263 -6.77 14.99 -22.05
N GLY A 264 -5.53 14.55 -21.94
CA GLY A 264 -4.87 13.74 -22.95
C GLY A 264 -4.34 12.44 -22.36
N SER A 265 -4.34 11.38 -23.16
CA SER A 265 -3.72 10.10 -22.79
C SER A 265 -2.83 9.60 -23.92
N ARG A 266 -1.88 8.73 -23.57
CA ARG A 266 -0.84 8.22 -24.47
C ARG A 266 -0.82 6.70 -24.44
N TYR A 267 -1.20 6.05 -25.53
CA TYR A 267 -1.17 4.58 -25.66
C TYR A 267 -0.09 4.15 -26.64
N ASN A 268 0.84 3.29 -26.21
CA ASN A 268 2.00 2.86 -26.99
C ASN A 268 2.75 4.06 -27.63
N SER A 269 2.95 5.11 -26.82
CA SER A 269 3.51 6.42 -27.19
C SER A 269 2.69 7.33 -28.13
N TYR A 270 1.52 6.90 -28.65
CA TYR A 270 0.63 7.76 -29.45
C TYR A 270 -0.34 8.54 -28.55
N CYS A 271 -0.31 9.86 -28.68
CA CYS A 271 -1.13 10.81 -27.93
C CYS A 271 -2.56 10.94 -28.48
N SER A 272 -3.45 11.36 -27.59
CA SER A 272 -4.80 11.86 -27.90
C SER A 272 -5.13 13.00 -26.94
N ASN A 273 -6.16 13.79 -27.27
CA ASN A 273 -6.63 14.92 -26.46
C ASN A 273 -8.13 15.13 -26.63
N VAL A 274 -8.81 15.46 -25.53
CA VAL A 274 -10.18 16.00 -25.50
C VAL A 274 -10.20 17.23 -24.61
N ALA A 275 -10.99 18.24 -24.96
CA ALA A 275 -11.31 19.32 -24.04
C ALA A 275 -12.79 19.65 -24.11
N ARG A 276 -13.35 19.95 -22.94
CA ARG A 276 -14.74 20.36 -22.73
C ARG A 276 -14.75 21.59 -21.84
N THR A 277 -15.76 22.42 -22.03
CA THR A 277 -16.08 23.48 -21.08
C THR A 277 -17.42 23.18 -20.46
N PHE A 278 -17.47 23.23 -19.13
CA PHE A 278 -18.69 23.08 -18.34
C PHE A 278 -19.18 24.47 -17.91
N LEU A 279 -20.49 24.63 -17.97
CA LEU A 279 -21.20 25.89 -17.77
C LEU A 279 -22.02 25.76 -16.48
N ILE A 280 -21.69 26.54 -15.46
CA ILE A 280 -22.41 26.55 -14.18
C ILE A 280 -23.09 27.90 -14.07
N ASP A 281 -24.42 27.91 -13.93
CA ASP A 281 -25.27 29.10 -13.83
C ASP A 281 -24.97 30.14 -14.94
N ALA A 282 -24.70 29.62 -16.15
CA ALA A 282 -24.10 30.40 -17.22
C ALA A 282 -25.06 31.44 -17.81
N ASN A 283 -24.65 32.71 -17.73
CA ASN A 283 -25.42 33.81 -18.27
C ASN A 283 -25.48 33.80 -19.80
N ALA A 284 -26.43 34.55 -20.38
CA ALA A 284 -26.70 34.56 -21.82
C ALA A 284 -25.44 34.83 -22.69
N MET A 285 -24.49 35.61 -22.19
CA MET A 285 -23.21 35.89 -22.85
C MET A 285 -22.27 34.66 -22.85
N GLN A 286 -22.16 33.96 -21.72
CA GLN A 286 -21.37 32.72 -21.61
C GLN A 286 -21.98 31.59 -22.47
N SER A 287 -23.30 31.43 -22.44
CA SER A 287 -24.02 30.43 -23.24
C SER A 287 -23.93 30.72 -24.74
N LYS A 288 -24.10 31.98 -25.18
CA LYS A 288 -23.87 32.38 -26.58
C LYS A 288 -22.44 32.08 -27.04
N ALA A 289 -21.44 32.36 -26.20
CA ALA A 289 -20.04 32.09 -26.53
C ALA A 289 -19.77 30.59 -26.73
N TYR A 290 -20.35 29.72 -25.90
CA TYR A 290 -20.23 28.27 -26.07
C TYR A 290 -20.94 27.78 -27.34
N GLU A 291 -22.17 28.23 -27.61
CA GLU A 291 -22.92 27.85 -28.82
C GLU A 291 -22.20 28.23 -30.11
N VAL A 292 -21.65 29.45 -30.19
CA VAL A 292 -20.87 29.90 -31.36
C VAL A 292 -19.57 29.10 -31.47
N LEU A 293 -18.90 28.80 -30.35
CA LEU A 293 -17.70 27.97 -30.36
C LEU A 293 -17.98 26.56 -30.86
N LEU A 294 -19.08 25.93 -30.43
CA LEU A 294 -19.50 24.60 -30.88
C LEU A 294 -19.72 24.57 -32.39
N LYS A 295 -20.46 25.53 -32.96
CA LYS A 295 -20.65 25.65 -34.42
C LYS A 295 -19.32 25.83 -35.16
N ALA A 296 -18.42 26.68 -34.65
CA ALA A 296 -17.13 26.96 -35.26
C ALA A 296 -16.18 25.75 -35.21
N HIS A 297 -16.23 24.98 -34.11
CA HIS A 297 -15.48 23.74 -33.92
C HIS A 297 -15.96 22.64 -34.88
N ASP A 298 -17.27 22.43 -35.00
CA ASP A 298 -17.83 21.44 -35.93
C ASP A 298 -17.65 21.85 -37.41
N ALA A 299 -17.59 23.16 -37.70
CA ALA A 299 -17.19 23.66 -39.02
C ALA A 299 -15.72 23.36 -39.35
N ALA A 300 -14.79 23.53 -38.39
CA ALA A 300 -13.40 23.14 -38.55
C ALA A 300 -13.24 21.64 -38.83
N ILE A 301 -13.92 20.79 -38.05
CA ILE A 301 -13.93 19.32 -38.27
C ILE A 301 -14.52 18.98 -39.64
N SER A 302 -15.61 19.64 -40.05
CA SER A 302 -16.27 19.40 -41.34
C SER A 302 -15.41 19.79 -42.55
N ALA A 303 -14.39 20.64 -42.35
CA ALA A 303 -13.40 21.05 -43.34
C ALA A 303 -12.13 20.17 -43.36
N LEU A 304 -11.92 19.29 -42.37
CA LEU A 304 -10.81 18.31 -42.38
C LEU A 304 -11.09 17.14 -43.33
N LYS A 305 -10.96 17.42 -44.63
CA LYS A 305 -11.18 16.46 -45.73
C LYS A 305 -9.95 16.36 -46.63
N PRO A 306 -9.68 15.18 -47.23
CA PRO A 306 -8.59 15.03 -48.18
C PRO A 306 -8.66 16.06 -49.31
N GLY A 307 -7.52 16.69 -49.64
CA GLY A 307 -7.40 17.70 -50.69
C GLY A 307 -7.62 19.15 -50.25
N ASN A 308 -8.25 19.41 -49.11
CA ASN A 308 -8.29 20.76 -48.51
C ASN A 308 -6.93 21.15 -47.93
N LYS A 309 -6.68 22.44 -47.71
CA LYS A 309 -5.51 22.94 -46.96
C LYS A 309 -5.78 22.89 -45.45
N ALA A 310 -4.73 22.69 -44.66
CA ALA A 310 -4.78 22.76 -43.19
C ALA A 310 -5.33 24.11 -42.67
N GLY A 311 -5.09 25.20 -43.38
CA GLY A 311 -5.66 26.52 -43.08
C GLY A 311 -7.16 26.64 -43.33
N ASP A 312 -7.75 25.83 -44.21
CA ASP A 312 -9.18 25.93 -44.55
C ASP A 312 -10.07 25.57 -43.35
N ALA A 313 -9.61 24.67 -42.47
CA ALA A 313 -10.29 24.35 -41.21
C ALA A 313 -10.33 25.55 -40.24
N TYR A 314 -9.27 26.37 -40.23
CA TYR A 314 -9.26 27.62 -39.46
C TYR A 314 -10.17 28.67 -40.09
N GLN A 315 -10.18 28.80 -41.42
CA GLN A 315 -11.06 29.74 -42.11
C GLN A 315 -12.54 29.37 -41.98
N ALA A 316 -12.87 28.07 -41.95
CA ALA A 316 -14.23 27.58 -41.70
C ALA A 316 -14.71 27.95 -40.29
N ALA A 317 -13.87 27.80 -39.27
CA ALA A 317 -14.17 28.27 -37.91
C ALA A 317 -14.35 29.80 -37.85
N LEU A 318 -13.41 30.55 -38.41
CA LEU A 318 -13.44 32.02 -38.42
C LEU A 318 -14.71 32.55 -39.11
N SER A 319 -15.10 31.98 -40.25
CA SER A 319 -16.30 32.36 -41.01
C SER A 319 -17.60 32.18 -40.20
N VAL A 320 -17.64 31.20 -39.29
CA VAL A 320 -18.80 31.01 -38.38
C VAL A 320 -18.82 32.09 -37.30
N VAL A 321 -17.67 32.42 -36.72
CA VAL A 321 -17.58 33.47 -35.69
C VAL A 321 -17.90 34.85 -36.27
N GLU A 322 -17.32 35.21 -37.41
CA GLU A 322 -17.58 36.48 -38.11
C GLU A 322 -19.07 36.69 -38.46
N LYS A 323 -19.81 35.59 -38.68
CA LYS A 323 -21.24 35.59 -39.02
C LYS A 323 -22.15 35.60 -37.79
N ASP A 324 -21.92 34.73 -36.82
CA ASP A 324 -22.84 34.49 -35.69
C ASP A 324 -22.51 35.32 -34.44
N ALA A 325 -21.25 35.78 -34.27
CA ALA A 325 -20.82 36.70 -33.21
C ALA A 325 -19.49 37.42 -33.57
N PRO A 326 -19.50 38.40 -34.50
CA PRO A 326 -18.30 39.12 -34.93
C PRO A 326 -17.53 39.79 -33.78
N GLU A 327 -18.21 40.12 -32.68
CA GLU A 327 -17.62 40.66 -31.46
C GLU A 327 -16.59 39.71 -30.79
N PHE A 328 -16.62 38.40 -31.05
CA PHE A 328 -15.68 37.43 -30.45
C PHE A 328 -14.46 37.12 -31.33
N VAL A 329 -14.36 37.66 -32.55
CA VAL A 329 -13.27 37.39 -33.52
C VAL A 329 -11.89 37.77 -32.96
N THR A 330 -11.83 38.85 -32.18
CA THR A 330 -10.60 39.29 -31.50
C THR A 330 -10.15 38.27 -30.45
N SER A 331 -11.10 37.71 -29.69
CA SER A 331 -10.91 36.69 -28.66
C SER A 331 -10.65 35.27 -29.17
N LEU A 332 -10.94 34.96 -30.44
CA LEU A 332 -10.74 33.62 -31.01
C LEU A 332 -9.25 33.21 -30.97
N THR A 333 -8.95 31.97 -30.58
CA THR A 333 -7.60 31.40 -30.64
C THR A 333 -7.03 31.50 -32.06
N LYS A 334 -5.75 31.88 -32.21
CA LYS A 334 -5.13 32.10 -33.55
C LYS A 334 -4.74 30.81 -34.29
N SER A 335 -5.36 29.70 -33.90
CA SER A 335 -5.23 28.34 -34.40
C SER A 335 -6.46 27.55 -33.96
N ALA A 336 -6.86 26.57 -34.77
CA ALA A 336 -7.90 25.58 -34.50
C ALA A 336 -7.30 24.21 -34.11
N GLY A 337 -6.00 24.15 -33.76
CA GLY A 337 -5.33 22.94 -33.31
C GLY A 337 -4.05 22.60 -34.07
N THR A 338 -3.57 21.37 -33.91
CA THR A 338 -2.40 20.82 -34.62
C THR A 338 -2.58 19.35 -34.96
N GLY A 339 -1.70 18.81 -35.81
CA GLY A 339 -1.49 17.36 -35.88
C GLY A 339 -1.12 16.78 -34.50
N ILE A 340 -1.40 15.50 -34.30
CA ILE A 340 -1.11 14.75 -33.07
C ILE A 340 -0.74 13.30 -33.40
N GLY A 341 0.21 12.74 -32.65
CA GLY A 341 0.78 11.44 -32.91
C GLY A 341 1.73 11.01 -31.81
N LEU A 342 2.98 10.70 -32.16
CA LEU A 342 4.05 10.46 -31.17
C LEU A 342 4.42 11.74 -30.41
N GLU A 343 4.27 12.89 -31.07
CA GLU A 343 4.27 14.24 -30.49
C GLU A 343 2.83 14.63 -30.14
N PHE A 344 2.61 15.23 -28.96
CA PHE A 344 1.31 15.81 -28.60
C PHE A 344 0.91 17.00 -29.48
N ARG A 345 1.90 17.67 -30.10
CA ARG A 345 1.72 18.87 -30.92
C ARG A 345 2.64 18.87 -32.15
N GLU A 346 2.18 18.27 -33.24
CA GLU A 346 2.92 18.22 -34.51
C GLU A 346 2.93 19.62 -35.18
N SER A 347 4.02 20.37 -34.96
CA SER A 347 4.10 21.81 -35.24
C SER A 347 3.92 22.18 -36.72
N GLY A 348 4.38 21.34 -37.65
CA GLY A 348 4.18 21.51 -39.09
C GLY A 348 2.73 21.33 -39.57
N LEU A 349 1.89 20.67 -38.76
CA LEU A 349 0.47 20.43 -39.05
C LEU A 349 -0.45 21.35 -38.22
N ASN A 350 -0.02 22.58 -37.93
CA ASN A 350 -0.80 23.57 -37.21
C ASN A 350 -1.98 24.10 -38.07
N LEU A 351 -3.21 23.97 -37.57
CA LEU A 351 -4.44 24.43 -38.20
C LEU A 351 -4.62 25.94 -37.99
N ASN A 352 -3.93 26.76 -38.79
CA ASN A 352 -4.07 28.21 -38.78
C ASN A 352 -4.14 28.74 -40.22
N GLY A 353 -4.71 29.94 -40.40
CA GLY A 353 -4.97 30.54 -41.71
C GLY A 353 -3.75 30.85 -42.61
N LYS A 354 -2.53 30.45 -42.22
CA LYS A 354 -1.32 30.52 -43.05
C LYS A 354 -0.79 29.14 -43.49
N ASN A 355 -1.35 28.03 -43.02
CA ASN A 355 -0.82 26.69 -43.32
C ASN A 355 -1.43 26.13 -44.62
N GLU A 356 -0.61 26.02 -45.66
CA GLU A 356 -1.03 25.52 -46.98
C GLU A 356 -0.84 24.01 -47.17
N ARG A 357 -0.38 23.26 -46.15
CA ARG A 357 -0.24 21.79 -46.20
C ARG A 357 -1.59 21.15 -46.62
N VAL A 358 -1.57 20.38 -47.70
CA VAL A 358 -2.75 19.65 -48.19
C VAL A 358 -3.01 18.44 -47.30
N LEU A 359 -4.26 18.28 -46.87
CA LEU A 359 -4.71 17.19 -46.02
C LEU A 359 -4.75 15.86 -46.78
N LYS A 360 -4.17 14.82 -46.18
CA LYS A 360 -4.10 13.44 -46.72
C LYS A 360 -4.92 12.50 -45.80
N PRO A 361 -5.55 11.43 -46.31
CA PRO A 361 -6.16 10.40 -45.47
C PRO A 361 -5.13 9.81 -44.49
N GLY A 362 -5.54 9.49 -43.26
CA GLY A 362 -4.65 8.98 -42.21
C GLY A 362 -3.85 10.05 -41.47
N MET A 363 -4.00 11.34 -41.81
CA MET A 363 -3.59 12.42 -40.90
C MET A 363 -4.50 12.46 -39.67
N VAL A 364 -3.94 12.84 -38.52
CA VAL A 364 -4.66 12.93 -37.23
C VAL A 364 -4.42 14.30 -36.60
N PHE A 365 -5.49 14.94 -36.15
CA PHE A 365 -5.46 16.28 -35.56
C PHE A 365 -6.09 16.31 -34.17
N ASN A 366 -5.45 17.05 -33.27
CA ASN A 366 -6.07 17.60 -32.07
C ASN A 366 -6.74 18.92 -32.48
N VAL A 367 -8.02 18.86 -32.84
CA VAL A 367 -8.80 20.04 -33.25
C VAL A 367 -9.22 20.76 -31.99
N SER A 368 -8.57 21.87 -31.67
CA SER A 368 -8.67 22.61 -30.41
C SER A 368 -8.89 24.08 -30.69
N LEU A 369 -10.07 24.59 -30.31
CA LEU A 369 -10.55 25.93 -30.63
C LEU A 369 -11.18 26.56 -29.37
N GLY A 370 -10.96 27.85 -29.16
CA GLY A 370 -11.55 28.54 -28.00
C GLY A 370 -11.61 30.06 -28.13
N PHE A 371 -12.34 30.68 -27.22
CA PHE A 371 -12.35 32.12 -27.00
C PHE A 371 -11.61 32.48 -25.71
N GLN A 372 -10.76 33.50 -25.78
CA GLN A 372 -9.90 33.97 -24.68
C GLN A 372 -10.29 35.38 -24.25
N ASN A 373 -10.21 35.66 -22.95
CA ASN A 373 -10.45 36.99 -22.36
C ASN A 373 -11.83 37.60 -22.69
N LEU A 374 -12.86 36.75 -22.87
CA LEU A 374 -14.23 37.23 -22.97
C LEU A 374 -14.64 37.90 -21.66
N GLN A 375 -15.50 38.91 -21.75
CA GLN A 375 -16.03 39.63 -20.60
C GLN A 375 -17.53 39.43 -20.49
N THR A 376 -18.04 39.42 -19.27
CA THR A 376 -19.47 39.34 -18.96
C THR A 376 -19.79 40.15 -17.69
N GLU A 377 -21.02 40.61 -17.57
CA GLU A 377 -21.48 41.42 -16.43
C GLU A 377 -21.82 40.47 -15.27
N THR A 378 -21.11 40.63 -14.14
CA THR A 378 -21.27 39.79 -12.95
C THR A 378 -20.96 40.57 -11.69
N ASN A 379 -21.60 40.22 -10.58
CA ASN A 379 -21.38 40.85 -9.26
C ASN A 379 -20.02 40.49 -8.62
N ASN A 380 -19.22 39.61 -9.23
CA ASN A 380 -17.94 39.13 -8.70
C ASN A 380 -16.79 39.42 -9.69
N PRO A 381 -15.80 40.26 -9.33
CA PRO A 381 -14.66 40.58 -10.20
C PRO A 381 -13.86 39.38 -10.70
N LYS A 382 -13.93 38.21 -10.04
CA LYS A 382 -13.24 36.98 -10.45
C LYS A 382 -13.93 36.23 -11.59
N THR A 383 -15.22 36.42 -11.82
CA THR A 383 -15.98 35.77 -12.91
C THR A 383 -16.28 36.70 -14.09
N GLN A 384 -16.00 38.00 -13.96
CA GLN A 384 -16.16 39.01 -15.01
C GLN A 384 -15.39 38.67 -16.29
N LYS A 385 -14.24 37.99 -16.19
CA LYS A 385 -13.46 37.47 -17.32
C LYS A 385 -13.53 35.96 -17.38
N PHE A 386 -13.77 35.42 -18.57
CA PHE A 386 -13.83 33.97 -18.80
C PHE A 386 -13.22 33.57 -20.15
N ALA A 387 -13.12 32.27 -20.34
CA ALA A 387 -12.72 31.63 -21.58
C ALA A 387 -13.61 30.40 -21.81
N VAL A 388 -13.70 29.96 -23.07
CA VAL A 388 -14.37 28.70 -23.46
C VAL A 388 -13.46 27.96 -24.43
N LEU A 389 -13.35 26.64 -24.28
CA LEU A 389 -12.48 25.76 -25.07
C LEU A 389 -13.20 24.45 -25.41
N LEU A 390 -13.10 24.03 -26.67
CA LEU A 390 -13.48 22.70 -27.12
C LEU A 390 -12.29 22.07 -27.85
N ALA A 391 -12.01 20.81 -27.54
CA ALA A 391 -11.05 20.03 -28.32
C ALA A 391 -11.50 18.58 -28.52
N ASP A 392 -11.22 18.04 -29.69
CA ASP A 392 -11.47 16.64 -30.06
C ASP A 392 -10.28 16.05 -30.84
N THR A 393 -10.04 14.75 -30.69
CA THR A 393 -9.07 14.02 -31.54
C THR A 393 -9.78 13.48 -32.78
N VAL A 394 -9.27 13.82 -33.95
CA VAL A 394 -9.96 13.66 -35.24
C VAL A 394 -9.02 13.03 -36.27
N ILE A 395 -9.48 11.99 -36.98
CA ILE A 395 -8.76 11.40 -38.12
C ILE A 395 -9.35 11.94 -39.43
N VAL A 396 -8.48 12.31 -40.38
CA VAL A 396 -8.89 12.55 -41.77
C VAL A 396 -9.13 11.19 -42.45
N GLY A 397 -10.40 10.80 -42.60
CA GLY A 397 -10.79 9.61 -43.36
C GLY A 397 -10.77 9.85 -44.87
N GLU A 398 -11.08 8.82 -45.67
CA GLU A 398 -11.05 8.89 -47.14
C GLU A 398 -12.02 9.93 -47.76
N LYS A 399 -13.07 10.34 -47.02
CA LYS A 399 -14.14 11.22 -47.52
C LYS A 399 -14.59 12.27 -46.51
N ASN A 400 -14.59 11.93 -45.22
CA ASN A 400 -15.00 12.77 -44.10
C ASN A 400 -14.04 12.54 -42.92
N ALA A 401 -14.02 13.49 -41.99
CA ALA A 401 -13.36 13.35 -40.71
C ALA A 401 -14.08 12.33 -39.79
N GLU A 402 -13.31 11.59 -38.99
CA GLU A 402 -13.81 10.69 -37.93
C GLU A 402 -13.42 11.27 -36.55
N VAL A 403 -14.42 11.58 -35.71
CA VAL A 403 -14.21 12.14 -34.36
C VAL A 403 -14.10 11.01 -33.34
N LEU A 404 -12.88 10.76 -32.87
CA LEU A 404 -12.57 9.65 -31.96
C LEU A 404 -13.06 9.90 -30.53
N THR A 405 -13.13 11.18 -30.12
CA THR A 405 -13.49 11.59 -28.77
C THR A 405 -14.99 11.85 -28.56
N SER A 406 -15.81 11.39 -29.51
CA SER A 406 -17.27 11.59 -29.55
C SER A 406 -18.06 10.90 -28.44
N ILE A 407 -17.42 10.05 -27.62
CA ILE A 407 -18.03 9.43 -26.43
C ILE A 407 -18.35 10.48 -25.34
N SER A 408 -17.51 11.51 -25.21
CA SER A 408 -17.74 12.67 -24.33
C SER A 408 -18.61 13.70 -25.05
N SER A 409 -19.80 14.01 -24.50
CA SER A 409 -20.71 14.98 -25.12
C SER A 409 -20.13 16.40 -25.13
N LYS A 410 -20.62 17.20 -26.08
CA LYS A 410 -20.38 18.65 -26.19
C LYS A 410 -21.65 19.43 -26.57
N ALA A 411 -22.82 18.81 -26.40
CA ALA A 411 -24.10 19.49 -26.56
C ALA A 411 -24.38 20.35 -25.32
N VAL A 412 -24.91 21.56 -25.50
CA VAL A 412 -25.12 22.53 -24.41
C VAL A 412 -25.85 21.92 -23.21
N LYS A 413 -26.93 21.17 -23.46
CA LYS A 413 -27.75 20.47 -22.45
C LYS A 413 -27.02 19.37 -21.64
N ASP A 414 -25.83 18.94 -22.07
CA ASP A 414 -25.03 17.88 -21.45
C ASP A 414 -23.76 18.46 -20.77
N VAL A 415 -23.62 19.78 -20.74
CA VAL A 415 -22.49 20.49 -20.10
C VAL A 415 -22.91 21.72 -19.30
N ALA A 416 -24.20 22.07 -19.31
CA ALA A 416 -24.76 23.22 -18.63
C ALA A 416 -25.60 22.78 -17.42
N TYR A 417 -25.26 23.32 -16.26
CA TYR A 417 -25.85 23.04 -14.96
C TYR A 417 -26.43 24.33 -14.39
N SER A 418 -27.53 24.22 -13.64
CA SER A 418 -28.23 25.36 -13.05
C SER A 418 -28.74 25.01 -11.67
N PHE A 419 -28.43 25.87 -10.69
CA PHE A 419 -28.83 25.73 -9.29
C PHE A 419 -29.92 26.74 -8.97
N ASN A 420 -31.17 26.26 -8.93
CA ASN A 420 -32.32 27.07 -8.55
C ASN A 420 -32.42 27.18 -7.02
N ASP A 421 -31.69 28.13 -6.44
CA ASP A 421 -31.93 28.61 -5.08
C ASP A 421 -33.07 29.66 -5.09
N ASP A 422 -34.33 29.20 -5.10
CA ASP A 422 -35.50 30.00 -4.69
C ASP A 422 -36.71 29.07 -4.38
N ASP A 423 -37.37 29.28 -3.24
CA ASP A 423 -38.68 28.70 -2.90
C ASP A 423 -39.78 29.60 -3.49
N ASP A 424 -40.48 29.17 -4.54
CA ASP A 424 -41.67 29.88 -5.06
C ASP A 424 -42.72 28.91 -5.63
N GLU A 425 -44.01 29.28 -5.57
CA GLU A 425 -45.16 28.43 -5.96
C GLU A 425 -45.61 28.64 -7.43
N GLU A 426 -46.67 27.90 -7.84
CA GLU A 426 -47.35 27.95 -9.17
C GLU A 426 -46.59 27.31 -10.37
N GLU A 427 -47.22 26.63 -11.35
CA GLU A 427 -48.60 26.12 -11.47
C GLU A 427 -48.63 24.80 -12.29
N GLN A 428 -49.68 23.96 -12.14
CA GLN A 428 -49.83 22.69 -12.89
C GLN A 428 -50.80 22.76 -14.09
N PRO A 429 -50.35 22.45 -15.32
CA PRO A 429 -51.25 22.08 -16.43
C PRO A 429 -51.64 20.59 -16.35
N LYS A 430 -52.85 20.29 -15.85
CA LYS A 430 -53.39 18.92 -15.71
C LYS A 430 -53.81 18.28 -17.03
N VAL A 431 -53.26 17.12 -17.40
CA VAL A 431 -53.94 16.15 -18.30
C VAL A 431 -53.85 14.70 -17.81
N LYS A 432 -54.98 14.23 -17.25
CA LYS A 432 -55.50 12.85 -17.09
C LYS A 432 -54.55 11.65 -17.29
N ALA A 433 -54.41 10.86 -16.22
CA ALA A 433 -53.79 9.53 -16.25
C ALA A 433 -54.71 8.40 -16.76
N VAL A 434 -54.11 7.27 -17.12
CA VAL A 434 -54.71 5.91 -17.11
C VAL A 434 -53.77 5.01 -16.29
N ALA A 435 -54.30 4.20 -15.37
CA ALA A 435 -53.49 3.56 -14.33
C ALA A 435 -53.80 2.06 -14.11
N LYS A 436 -52.73 1.30 -13.84
CA LYS A 436 -52.56 0.01 -13.12
C LYS A 436 -51.06 -0.35 -13.22
N GLY A 437 -50.27 -0.59 -12.18
CA GLY A 437 -50.54 -0.89 -10.77
C GLY A 437 -50.59 -2.40 -10.51
N SER A 438 -50.02 -2.97 -9.44
CA SER A 438 -49.13 -2.46 -8.35
C SER A 438 -48.45 -3.71 -7.69
N ASN A 439 -47.48 -3.69 -6.76
CA ASN A 439 -46.91 -2.72 -5.80
C ASN A 439 -45.37 -2.58 -6.05
N GLY A 440 -44.44 -2.18 -5.17
CA GLY A 440 -44.41 -1.80 -3.74
C GLY A 440 -44.08 -2.96 -2.78
N LEU A 441 -43.35 -2.82 -1.66
CA LEU A 441 -42.81 -1.68 -0.87
C LEU A 441 -41.77 -2.25 0.16
N PRO A 442 -41.04 -1.47 0.99
CA PRO A 442 -40.78 -0.02 0.98
C PRO A 442 -39.27 0.36 1.07
N SER A 443 -38.92 1.57 0.63
CA SER A 443 -37.79 2.34 1.17
C SER A 443 -38.32 3.47 2.09
N LYS A 444 -37.52 3.94 3.05
CA LYS A 444 -37.99 4.78 4.17
C LYS A 444 -37.03 5.94 4.48
N ALA A 445 -37.54 7.18 4.41
CA ALA A 445 -36.95 8.42 4.95
C ALA A 445 -35.60 8.90 4.33
N THR A 446 -35.10 10.14 4.50
CA THR A 446 -35.73 11.48 4.72
C THR A 446 -34.69 12.60 4.47
N LEU A 447 -35.06 13.64 3.70
CA LEU A 447 -34.55 15.03 3.57
C LEU A 447 -33.10 15.48 3.93
N ARG A 448 -32.54 16.32 3.03
CA ARG A 448 -31.49 17.38 3.23
C ARG A 448 -30.08 16.83 3.59
N SER A 449 -28.96 17.55 3.47
CA SER A 449 -28.69 18.99 3.22
C SER A 449 -27.41 19.21 2.37
N VAL A 450 -27.18 20.33 1.67
CA VAL A 450 -27.53 21.77 1.87
C VAL A 450 -26.70 22.48 2.97
N ASN A 451 -25.89 21.76 3.75
CA ASN A 451 -25.10 22.33 4.86
C ASN A 451 -23.59 22.05 4.68
N GLN A 452 -22.70 23.04 4.92
CA GLN A 452 -21.31 22.77 5.34
C GLN A 452 -20.86 23.64 6.53
N ASP A 453 -21.01 24.96 6.49
CA ASP A 453 -20.87 25.79 7.72
C ASP A 453 -21.89 25.33 8.78
N SER A 454 -23.11 25.02 8.32
CA SER A 454 -24.13 24.36 9.13
C SER A 454 -23.84 22.88 9.44
N LYS A 455 -22.87 22.19 8.81
CA LYS A 455 -22.45 20.82 9.23
C LYS A 455 -21.42 20.87 10.34
N GLU A 456 -20.49 21.82 10.32
CA GLU A 456 -19.55 21.99 11.43
C GLU A 456 -20.30 22.45 12.69
N GLU A 457 -21.23 23.39 12.55
CA GLU A 457 -22.13 23.77 13.64
C GLU A 457 -23.11 22.65 14.03
N GLN A 458 -23.63 21.84 13.10
CA GLN A 458 -24.42 20.65 13.45
C GLN A 458 -23.60 19.58 14.16
N ARG A 459 -22.35 19.34 13.76
CA ARG A 459 -21.42 18.46 14.48
C ARG A 459 -21.16 19.00 15.87
N ARG A 460 -20.94 20.32 16.03
CA ARG A 460 -20.77 20.95 17.35
C ARG A 460 -22.01 20.81 18.23
N GLN A 461 -23.20 21.04 17.69
CA GLN A 461 -24.49 20.87 18.39
C GLN A 461 -24.77 19.39 18.71
N HIS A 462 -24.48 18.47 17.79
CA HIS A 462 -24.62 17.03 17.99
C HIS A 462 -23.66 16.51 19.05
N GLN A 463 -22.39 16.88 18.98
CA GLN A 463 -21.36 16.55 19.97
C GLN A 463 -21.58 17.24 21.32
N ALA A 464 -22.41 18.30 21.42
CA ALA A 464 -22.87 18.89 22.68
C ALA A 464 -24.09 18.15 23.25
N GLU A 465 -25.05 17.76 22.40
CA GLU A 465 -26.18 16.92 22.80
C GLU A 465 -25.71 15.53 23.26
N LEU A 466 -24.78 14.91 22.52
CA LEU A 466 -24.10 13.67 22.91
C LEU A 466 -23.34 13.84 24.24
N ALA A 467 -22.67 14.96 24.48
CA ALA A 467 -22.01 15.22 25.77
C ALA A 467 -23.02 15.21 26.93
N ARG A 468 -24.16 15.90 26.76
CA ARG A 468 -25.25 15.90 27.76
C ARG A 468 -25.83 14.49 27.97
N GLN A 469 -26.09 13.75 26.90
CA GLN A 469 -26.61 12.38 26.98
C GLN A 469 -25.59 11.43 27.61
N LYS A 470 -24.30 11.62 27.37
CA LYS A 470 -23.22 10.82 27.97
C LYS A 470 -23.01 11.12 29.44
N ASN A 471 -23.08 12.39 29.84
CA ASN A 471 -23.10 12.78 31.24
C ASN A 471 -24.32 12.19 31.95
N GLU A 472 -25.51 12.16 31.32
CA GLU A 472 -26.68 11.51 31.93
C GLU A 472 -26.61 9.96 31.93
N GLU A 473 -26.12 9.31 30.86
CA GLU A 473 -25.89 7.85 30.81
C GLU A 473 -24.90 7.43 31.91
N THR A 474 -23.79 8.17 32.03
CA THR A 474 -22.75 7.95 33.04
C THR A 474 -23.29 8.19 34.45
N ALA A 475 -23.97 9.33 34.70
CA ALA A 475 -24.57 9.64 36.00
C ALA A 475 -25.61 8.58 36.42
N ARG A 476 -26.47 8.13 35.50
CA ARG A 476 -27.45 7.06 35.76
C ARG A 476 -26.78 5.72 36.03
N ARG A 477 -25.64 5.40 35.38
CA ARG A 477 -24.86 4.17 35.66
C ARG A 477 -24.13 4.21 37.00
N LEU A 478 -23.65 5.38 37.41
CA LEU A 478 -22.94 5.59 38.67
C LEU A 478 -23.91 5.63 39.87
N ALA A 479 -24.96 6.44 39.79
CA ALA A 479 -26.00 6.52 40.83
C ALA A 479 -26.89 5.27 40.87
N GLY A 480 -27.07 4.58 39.74
CA GLY A 480 -27.70 3.27 39.64
C GLY A 480 -26.82 2.14 40.17
N GLY A 481 -26.45 2.24 41.46
CA GLY A 481 -25.46 1.42 42.19
C GLY A 481 -25.25 0.03 41.60
N GLY A 482 -24.12 -0.12 40.92
CA GLY A 482 -23.98 -1.01 39.76
C GLY A 482 -24.54 -2.41 39.93
N SER A 483 -25.51 -2.76 39.08
CA SER A 483 -25.98 -4.15 38.87
C SER A 483 -24.93 -4.97 38.12
N GLY A 484 -23.72 -5.07 38.67
CA GLY A 484 -22.76 -6.06 38.26
C GLY A 484 -23.40 -7.44 38.40
N LEU A 485 -23.48 -8.17 37.28
CA LEU A 485 -23.74 -9.60 37.29
C LEU A 485 -22.84 -10.21 38.36
N ALA A 486 -23.45 -10.73 39.43
CA ALA A 486 -22.74 -11.08 40.65
C ALA A 486 -21.51 -11.92 40.29
N ASP A 487 -20.31 -11.38 40.55
CA ASP A 487 -19.04 -11.93 40.07
C ASP A 487 -18.81 -13.26 40.75
N ASN A 488 -19.34 -14.31 40.11
CA ASN A 488 -19.53 -15.63 40.69
C ASN A 488 -18.21 -16.40 40.55
N ARG A 489 -17.16 -15.82 41.15
CA ARG A 489 -15.87 -16.45 41.47
C ARG A 489 -16.12 -17.57 42.45
N GLY A 490 -16.75 -18.65 41.97
CA GLY A 490 -16.94 -19.89 42.69
C GLY A 490 -15.59 -20.29 43.24
N ALA A 491 -15.49 -20.33 44.58
CA ALA A 491 -14.24 -20.19 45.31
C ALA A 491 -13.10 -20.97 44.66
N VAL A 492 -12.08 -20.26 44.18
CA VAL A 492 -10.94 -20.83 43.46
C VAL A 492 -10.43 -22.01 44.27
N LYS A 493 -10.59 -23.22 43.73
CA LYS A 493 -10.26 -24.45 44.46
C LYS A 493 -8.83 -24.33 44.92
N SER A 494 -8.66 -24.32 46.25
CA SER A 494 -7.38 -24.04 46.90
C SER A 494 -6.26 -24.80 46.21
N SER A 495 -5.18 -24.10 45.86
CA SER A 495 -3.97 -24.76 45.40
C SER A 495 -3.59 -25.85 46.40
N GLY A 496 -3.15 -26.99 45.89
CA GLY A 496 -2.83 -28.16 46.72
C GLY A 496 -1.81 -27.78 47.79
N GLU A 497 -1.99 -28.32 49.00
CA GLU A 497 -1.03 -28.13 50.09
C GLU A 497 0.37 -28.52 49.60
N LEU A 498 1.32 -27.59 49.69
CA LEU A 498 2.66 -27.68 49.06
C LEU A 498 3.58 -28.63 49.83
N VAL A 499 3.24 -29.92 49.78
CA VAL A 499 3.89 -31.01 50.51
C VAL A 499 4.87 -31.75 49.60
N ALA A 500 6.17 -31.52 49.78
CA ALA A 500 7.23 -32.19 49.04
C ALA A 500 7.26 -33.72 49.28
N TYR A 501 7.13 -34.15 50.54
CA TYR A 501 7.10 -35.57 50.92
C TYR A 501 6.04 -35.78 52.00
N LYS A 502 5.30 -36.89 51.94
CA LYS A 502 4.21 -37.19 52.90
C LYS A 502 4.66 -38.11 54.03
N ASN A 503 5.62 -39.00 53.77
CA ASN A 503 6.18 -39.91 54.76
C ASN A 503 7.72 -39.82 54.76
N VAL A 504 8.35 -40.10 55.90
CA VAL A 504 9.82 -40.15 56.01
C VAL A 504 10.43 -41.21 55.10
N ASN A 505 9.70 -42.31 54.85
CA ASN A 505 10.10 -43.39 53.95
C ASN A 505 10.12 -43.00 52.46
N ASP A 506 9.52 -41.87 52.10
CA ASP A 506 9.47 -41.39 50.71
C ASP A 506 10.74 -40.62 50.31
N LEU A 507 11.56 -40.19 51.28
CA LEU A 507 12.80 -39.45 51.00
C LEU A 507 13.88 -40.37 50.39
N PRO A 508 14.63 -39.90 49.36
CA PRO A 508 15.80 -40.60 48.86
C PRO A 508 16.82 -40.90 49.96
N SER A 509 17.40 -42.10 49.94
CA SER A 509 18.43 -42.50 50.92
C SER A 509 19.63 -41.56 50.85
N PRO A 510 20.06 -40.93 51.97
CA PRO A 510 21.06 -39.87 51.94
C PRO A 510 22.45 -40.41 51.56
N ARG A 511 22.80 -40.26 50.28
CA ARG A 511 24.17 -40.41 49.78
C ARG A 511 24.93 -39.11 50.05
N ASP A 512 26.03 -39.22 50.79
CA ASP A 512 27.09 -38.21 50.99
C ASP A 512 26.64 -36.74 51.00
N LEU A 513 26.04 -36.27 52.11
CA LEU A 513 25.60 -34.89 52.45
C LEU A 513 25.83 -33.78 51.38
N MET A 514 25.18 -33.92 50.23
CA MET A 514 25.29 -33.04 49.06
C MET A 514 23.89 -32.55 48.67
N ILE A 515 23.82 -31.36 48.05
CA ILE A 515 22.57 -30.86 47.50
C ILE A 515 22.10 -31.80 46.39
N GLN A 516 20.88 -32.30 46.52
CA GLN A 516 20.22 -33.22 45.59
C GLN A 516 18.85 -32.67 45.18
N ILE A 517 18.36 -33.08 44.02
CA ILE A 517 17.13 -32.57 43.42
C ILE A 517 16.28 -33.76 43.00
N ASP A 518 15.14 -33.95 43.65
CA ASP A 518 14.16 -34.95 43.27
C ASP A 518 13.16 -34.32 42.28
N GLN A 519 13.31 -34.67 41.01
CA GLN A 519 12.42 -34.22 39.93
C GLN A 519 11.03 -34.88 39.99
N LYS A 520 10.88 -36.03 40.67
CA LYS A 520 9.61 -36.77 40.79
C LYS A 520 8.74 -36.22 41.91
N HIS A 521 9.35 -35.70 42.98
CA HIS A 521 8.66 -35.08 44.12
C HIS A 521 8.82 -33.54 44.15
N GLU A 522 9.34 -32.96 43.07
CA GLU A 522 9.47 -31.50 42.84
C GLU A 522 10.21 -30.78 43.98
N ALA A 523 11.23 -31.44 44.54
CA ALA A 523 11.84 -31.08 45.82
C ALA A 523 13.38 -30.99 45.74
N ILE A 524 13.92 -30.01 46.48
CA ILE A 524 15.36 -29.79 46.65
C ILE A 524 15.74 -30.25 48.06
N LEU A 525 16.72 -31.14 48.15
CA LEU A 525 17.22 -31.71 49.40
C LEU A 525 18.50 -30.97 49.81
N LEU A 526 18.46 -30.26 50.94
CA LEU A 526 19.56 -29.42 51.42
C LEU A 526 20.18 -29.99 52.72
N PRO A 527 21.52 -30.13 52.82
CA PRO A 527 22.20 -30.66 54.00
C PRO A 527 22.31 -29.60 55.12
N ILE A 528 21.22 -29.38 55.87
CA ILE A 528 21.18 -28.43 57.00
C ILE A 528 21.69 -29.14 58.27
N TYR A 529 22.85 -28.69 58.79
CA TYR A 529 23.49 -29.22 60.00
C TYR A 529 23.59 -30.75 60.07
N GLY A 530 23.88 -31.40 58.94
CA GLY A 530 24.00 -32.87 58.85
C GLY A 530 22.69 -33.63 58.61
N SER A 531 21.56 -32.94 58.49
CA SER A 531 20.26 -33.52 58.11
C SER A 531 19.87 -33.09 56.70
N MET A 532 19.35 -34.01 55.89
CA MET A 532 18.84 -33.70 54.55
C MET A 532 17.39 -33.20 54.67
N VAL A 533 17.18 -31.89 54.46
CA VAL A 533 15.87 -31.23 54.60
C VAL A 533 15.26 -30.98 53.22
N PRO A 534 14.05 -31.45 52.94
CA PRO A 534 13.36 -31.22 51.66
C PRO A 534 12.64 -29.86 51.63
N PHE A 535 12.83 -29.13 50.53
CA PHE A 535 12.10 -27.90 50.20
C PHE A 535 11.41 -28.08 48.85
N HIS A 536 10.11 -27.84 48.76
CA HIS A 536 9.40 -27.86 47.47
C HIS A 536 9.90 -26.72 46.56
N VAL A 537 10.14 -26.98 45.28
CA VAL A 537 10.80 -26.02 44.35
C VAL A 537 10.06 -24.69 44.24
N ALA A 538 8.72 -24.69 44.37
CA ALA A 538 7.89 -23.48 44.37
C ALA A 538 8.17 -22.53 45.56
N MET A 539 8.85 -22.98 46.61
CA MET A 539 9.29 -22.12 47.73
C MET A 539 10.58 -21.34 47.42
N VAL A 540 11.29 -21.64 46.32
CA VAL A 540 12.53 -20.97 45.95
C VAL A 540 12.26 -19.77 45.03
N LYS A 541 12.60 -18.57 45.50
CA LYS A 541 12.53 -17.32 44.73
C LYS A 541 13.59 -17.29 43.63
N SER A 542 14.84 -17.56 43.99
CA SER A 542 15.97 -17.55 43.05
C SER A 542 17.14 -18.40 43.54
N VAL A 543 18.01 -18.77 42.61
CA VAL A 543 19.26 -19.46 42.91
C VAL A 543 20.39 -18.91 42.03
N SER A 544 21.53 -18.62 42.67
CA SER A 544 22.73 -18.12 42.02
C SER A 544 23.98 -18.86 42.50
N SER A 545 25.01 -18.86 41.67
CA SER A 545 26.34 -19.40 41.97
C SER A 545 27.40 -18.34 41.76
N GLN A 546 28.30 -18.17 42.71
CA GLN A 546 29.47 -17.29 42.61
C GLN A 546 30.75 -18.11 42.79
N GLN A 547 31.77 -17.83 41.99
CA GLN A 547 33.10 -18.43 42.12
C GLN A 547 34.05 -17.39 42.71
N ASP A 548 34.72 -17.73 43.81
CA ASP A 548 35.76 -16.92 44.44
C ASP A 548 37.15 -17.39 43.96
N THR A 549 38.04 -16.42 43.74
CA THR A 549 39.44 -16.57 43.33
C THR A 549 40.19 -17.64 44.13
N ASN A 550 39.81 -17.86 45.40
CA ASN A 550 40.35 -18.89 46.29
C ASN A 550 39.86 -20.33 45.99
N ARG A 551 39.59 -20.67 44.73
CA ARG A 551 39.11 -21.99 44.27
C ARG A 551 37.93 -22.52 45.10
N SER A 552 37.02 -21.62 45.46
CA SER A 552 35.88 -21.88 46.34
C SER A 552 34.63 -21.37 45.66
N CYS A 553 33.58 -22.19 45.61
CA CYS A 553 32.32 -21.83 44.95
C CYS A 553 31.20 -21.74 45.99
N TYR A 554 30.37 -20.72 45.85
CA TYR A 554 29.21 -20.48 46.69
C TYR A 554 27.94 -20.70 45.87
N ILE A 555 26.96 -21.41 46.43
CA ILE A 555 25.60 -21.50 45.92
C ILE A 555 24.66 -20.84 46.92
N ARG A 556 23.90 -19.84 46.44
CA ARG A 556 22.99 -19.01 47.22
C ARG A 556 21.57 -19.31 46.77
N ILE A 557 20.74 -19.83 47.68
CA ILE A 557 19.33 -20.18 47.44
C ILE A 557 18.48 -19.22 48.25
N ILE A 558 17.71 -18.37 47.56
CA ILE A 558 16.79 -17.39 48.16
C ILE A 558 15.38 -17.96 48.06
N PHE A 559 14.64 -17.91 49.17
CA PHE A 559 13.29 -18.46 49.29
C PHE A 559 12.23 -17.35 49.23
N ASN A 560 11.00 -17.74 48.91
CA ASN A 560 9.84 -16.87 48.98
C ASN A 560 9.49 -16.62 50.46
N VAL A 561 9.27 -15.36 50.83
CA VAL A 561 8.86 -14.95 52.18
C VAL A 561 7.70 -13.95 52.08
N PRO A 562 6.78 -13.89 53.08
CA PRO A 562 5.70 -12.90 53.09
C PRO A 562 6.24 -11.47 52.91
N GLY A 563 5.53 -10.66 52.13
CA GLY A 563 5.97 -9.29 51.80
C GLY A 563 7.02 -9.19 50.68
N THR A 564 7.36 -10.27 49.98
CA THR A 564 8.07 -10.16 48.69
C THR A 564 7.06 -10.13 47.53
N PRO A 565 7.20 -9.24 46.52
CA PRO A 565 6.10 -8.87 45.62
C PRO A 565 5.69 -9.94 44.58
N PHE A 566 6.31 -11.12 44.57
CA PHE A 566 6.29 -12.01 43.40
C PHE A 566 5.11 -13.00 43.32
N ASN A 567 4.10 -12.93 44.19
CA ASN A 567 2.86 -13.72 44.03
C ASN A 567 1.67 -13.22 44.88
N PRO A 568 0.68 -12.51 44.30
CA PRO A 568 -0.56 -12.11 44.98
C PRO A 568 -1.49 -13.28 45.39
N HIS A 569 -1.18 -14.52 45.02
CA HIS A 569 -2.06 -15.69 45.19
C HIS A 569 -1.43 -16.85 45.99
N ASP A 570 -0.29 -16.66 46.67
CA ASP A 570 0.25 -17.68 47.57
C ASP A 570 -0.59 -17.80 48.86
N THR A 571 -1.58 -18.70 48.81
CA THR A 571 -2.46 -19.03 49.94
C THR A 571 -1.76 -19.62 51.16
N ASN A 572 -0.47 -19.99 51.10
CA ASN A 572 0.29 -20.36 52.31
C ASN A 572 0.86 -19.14 53.02
N SER A 573 1.26 -18.10 52.29
CA SER A 573 1.70 -16.83 52.90
C SER A 573 0.60 -16.18 53.74
N THR A 574 -0.66 -16.30 53.33
CA THR A 574 -1.83 -15.78 54.08
C THR A 574 -2.28 -16.71 55.21
N LYS A 575 -2.12 -18.04 55.09
CA LYS A 575 -2.39 -18.99 56.19
C LYS A 575 -1.38 -18.91 57.34
N PHE A 576 -0.13 -18.56 57.06
CA PHE A 576 0.98 -18.72 58.00
C PHE A 576 1.73 -17.40 58.30
N GLN A 577 1.07 -16.25 58.16
CA GLN A 577 1.67 -14.90 58.30
C GLN A 577 2.58 -14.69 59.53
N SER A 578 2.31 -15.36 60.66
CA SER A 578 3.07 -15.25 61.91
C SER A 578 4.15 -16.33 62.11
N SER A 579 4.50 -17.09 61.07
CA SER A 579 5.52 -18.15 61.14
C SER A 579 6.94 -17.62 60.89
N ILE A 580 7.96 -18.37 61.32
CA ILE A 580 9.36 -18.06 61.02
C ILE A 580 9.70 -18.64 59.63
N TYR A 581 10.11 -17.78 58.70
CA TYR A 581 10.51 -18.17 57.35
C TYR A 581 12.03 -18.13 57.18
N VAL A 582 12.58 -19.09 56.45
CA VAL A 582 13.96 -19.04 55.95
C VAL A 582 13.98 -18.10 54.74
N LYS A 583 14.74 -16.99 54.79
CA LYS A 583 14.90 -16.07 53.66
C LYS A 583 15.92 -16.59 52.64
N GLU A 584 17.00 -17.19 53.12
CA GLU A 584 18.15 -17.59 52.31
C GLU A 584 18.91 -18.75 52.98
N VAL A 585 19.49 -19.64 52.17
CA VAL A 585 20.58 -20.54 52.58
C VAL A 585 21.72 -20.43 51.56
N SER A 586 22.95 -20.27 52.06
CA SER A 586 24.16 -20.18 51.25
C SER A 586 25.16 -21.27 51.65
N PHE A 587 25.58 -22.11 50.68
CA PHE A 587 26.56 -23.19 50.89
C PHE A 587 27.88 -22.90 50.15
N ARG A 588 29.00 -23.33 50.73
CA ARG A 588 30.35 -23.24 50.12
C ARG A 588 30.87 -24.64 49.78
N SER A 589 31.33 -24.84 48.54
CA SER A 589 31.98 -26.07 48.07
C SER A 589 33.35 -25.78 47.43
N LYS A 590 34.12 -26.84 47.19
CA LYS A 590 35.33 -26.85 46.35
C LYS A 590 35.07 -27.42 44.94
N ASP A 591 33.88 -27.95 44.70
CA ASP A 591 33.46 -28.44 43.39
C ASP A 591 32.59 -27.39 42.67
N PRO A 592 33.09 -26.73 41.61
CA PRO A 592 32.29 -25.83 40.78
C PRO A 592 31.25 -26.58 39.93
N ARG A 593 31.55 -27.81 39.49
CA ARG A 593 30.74 -28.55 38.51
C ARG A 593 29.41 -28.97 39.11
N HIS A 594 29.43 -29.61 40.27
CA HIS A 594 28.22 -29.99 41.00
C HIS A 594 27.34 -28.77 41.33
N ILE A 595 27.95 -27.63 41.68
CA ILE A 595 27.19 -26.39 41.90
C ILE A 595 26.52 -25.90 40.62
N THR A 596 27.24 -25.81 39.49
CA THR A 596 26.65 -25.36 38.22
C THR A 596 25.52 -26.29 37.75
N GLU A 597 25.70 -27.61 37.86
CA GLU A 597 24.67 -28.60 37.53
C GLU A 597 23.42 -28.45 38.42
N VAL A 598 23.60 -28.37 39.74
CA VAL A 598 22.51 -28.13 40.70
C VAL A 598 21.75 -26.84 40.40
N VAL A 599 22.46 -25.74 40.09
CA VAL A 599 21.82 -24.46 39.73
C VAL A 599 21.00 -24.57 38.44
N GLN A 600 21.51 -25.26 37.41
CA GLN A 600 20.78 -25.50 36.16
C GLN A 600 19.54 -26.37 36.39
N LEU A 601 19.68 -27.47 37.14
CA LEU A 601 18.58 -28.38 37.45
C LEU A 601 17.48 -27.71 38.30
N ILE A 602 17.83 -26.90 39.31
CA ILE A 602 16.85 -26.11 40.09
C ILE A 602 16.14 -25.10 39.18
N LYS A 603 16.88 -24.36 38.33
CA LYS A 603 16.30 -23.40 37.39
C LYS A 603 15.35 -24.08 36.39
N SER A 604 15.69 -25.27 35.89
CA SER A 604 14.86 -26.05 34.98
C SER A 604 13.57 -26.54 35.66
N LEU A 605 13.69 -27.18 36.84
CA LEU A 605 12.57 -27.70 37.60
C LEU A 605 11.61 -26.57 38.03
N ARG A 606 12.13 -25.41 38.45
CA ARG A 606 11.32 -24.23 38.77
C ARG A 606 10.50 -23.75 37.56
N ARG A 607 11.10 -23.65 36.37
CA ARG A 607 10.37 -23.27 35.13
C ARG A 607 9.26 -24.26 34.81
N GLN A 608 9.54 -25.57 34.89
CA GLN A 608 8.56 -26.62 34.58
C GLN A 608 7.36 -26.59 35.54
N VAL A 609 7.60 -26.45 36.84
CA VAL A 609 6.52 -26.40 37.85
C VAL A 609 5.73 -25.09 37.75
N ALA A 610 6.40 -23.94 37.58
CA ALA A 610 5.74 -22.65 37.41
C ALA A 610 4.85 -22.62 36.15
N SER A 611 5.36 -23.10 35.01
CA SER A 611 4.60 -23.18 33.76
C SER A 611 3.36 -24.08 33.90
N ARG A 612 3.50 -25.27 34.52
CA ARG A 612 2.37 -26.18 34.73
C ARG A 612 1.31 -25.60 35.67
N GLU A 613 1.71 -24.98 36.78
CA GLU A 613 0.75 -24.40 37.71
C GLU A 613 0.09 -23.13 37.14
N SER A 614 0.78 -22.37 36.28
CA SER A 614 0.17 -21.28 35.48
C SER A 614 -0.88 -21.80 34.50
N GLU A 615 -0.52 -22.77 33.64
CA GLU A 615 -1.43 -23.40 32.67
C GLU A 615 -2.69 -23.98 33.34
N LYS A 616 -2.52 -24.53 34.56
CA LYS A 616 -3.58 -25.07 35.41
C LYS A 616 -4.44 -23.99 36.08
N ALA A 617 -3.84 -22.87 36.51
CA ALA A 617 -4.56 -21.71 37.03
C ALA A 617 -5.37 -21.01 35.93
N GLU A 618 -4.78 -20.77 34.76
CA GLU A 618 -5.47 -20.25 33.58
C GLU A 618 -6.66 -21.13 33.22
N ARG A 619 -6.48 -22.45 33.10
CA ARG A 619 -7.58 -23.39 32.83
C ARG A 619 -8.66 -23.40 33.91
N ALA A 620 -8.32 -23.13 35.17
CA ALA A 620 -9.31 -23.00 36.24
C ALA A 620 -10.15 -21.71 36.16
N THR A 621 -9.69 -20.68 35.42
CA THR A 621 -10.45 -19.44 35.17
C THR A 621 -11.35 -19.48 33.92
N LEU A 622 -11.45 -20.62 33.23
CA LEU A 622 -12.25 -20.74 32.00
C LEU A 622 -13.73 -20.95 32.29
N VAL A 623 -14.57 -20.20 31.58
CA VAL A 623 -16.02 -20.42 31.56
C VAL A 623 -16.32 -21.73 30.83
N THR A 624 -17.07 -22.63 31.47
CA THR A 624 -17.40 -23.94 30.91
C THR A 624 -18.39 -23.77 29.75
N GLN A 625 -17.90 -24.02 28.53
CA GLN A 625 -18.70 -23.97 27.30
C GLN A 625 -19.55 -25.23 27.10
N GLU A 626 -20.59 -25.12 26.26
CA GLU A 626 -21.29 -26.29 25.75
C GLU A 626 -20.41 -27.11 24.78
N LYS A 627 -20.83 -28.35 24.47
CA LYS A 627 -20.08 -29.25 23.59
C LYS A 627 -20.51 -29.11 22.13
N LEU A 628 -19.54 -29.18 21.22
CA LEU A 628 -19.78 -29.08 19.79
C LEU A 628 -20.56 -30.28 19.24
N GLN A 629 -21.74 -30.00 18.70
CA GLN A 629 -22.65 -30.94 18.06
C GLN A 629 -22.23 -31.14 16.59
N VAL A 630 -21.32 -32.09 16.37
CA VAL A 630 -20.83 -32.48 15.05
C VAL A 630 -22.00 -32.79 14.10
N ALA A 631 -22.03 -32.11 12.96
CA ALA A 631 -23.15 -32.22 12.04
C ALA A 631 -23.20 -33.61 11.37
N GLY A 632 -24.40 -34.22 11.34
CA GLY A 632 -24.61 -35.55 10.76
C GLY A 632 -24.65 -35.55 9.23
N ALA A 633 -24.56 -36.72 8.60
CA ALA A 633 -24.41 -36.93 7.15
C ALA A 633 -25.55 -36.40 6.23
N LYS A 634 -26.57 -35.74 6.76
CA LYS A 634 -27.59 -34.99 6.00
C LYS A 634 -27.31 -33.48 5.92
N PHE A 635 -26.37 -32.98 6.71
CA PHE A 635 -25.95 -31.58 6.71
C PHE A 635 -24.98 -31.34 5.55
N LYS A 636 -25.15 -30.22 4.84
CA LYS A 636 -24.24 -29.80 3.77
C LYS A 636 -22.95 -29.31 4.41
N GLN A 637 -21.88 -30.11 4.37
CA GLN A 637 -20.61 -29.78 5.03
C GLN A 637 -20.03 -28.47 4.48
N ILE A 638 -19.91 -27.47 5.35
CA ILE A 638 -19.26 -26.18 5.05
C ILE A 638 -17.86 -26.26 5.64
N ARG A 639 -16.83 -26.24 4.79
CA ARG A 639 -15.42 -26.41 5.19
C ARG A 639 -14.50 -25.53 4.36
N LEU A 640 -13.42 -25.08 4.98
CA LEU A 640 -12.35 -24.27 4.37
C LEU A 640 -11.01 -24.91 4.75
N THR A 641 -10.18 -25.23 3.76
CA THR A 641 -8.95 -26.04 3.91
C THR A 641 -7.68 -25.19 3.86
N ASP A 642 -6.56 -25.83 4.18
CA ASP A 642 -5.21 -25.29 4.00
C ASP A 642 -4.93 -24.02 4.82
N LEU A 643 -5.69 -23.86 5.91
CA LEU A 643 -5.65 -22.74 6.82
C LEU A 643 -4.50 -22.86 7.82
N TRP A 644 -3.85 -21.74 8.09
CA TRP A 644 -3.09 -21.52 9.32
C TRP A 644 -4.01 -21.03 10.46
N ILE A 645 -3.55 -21.13 11.70
CA ILE A 645 -4.24 -20.62 12.91
C ILE A 645 -3.33 -19.66 13.69
N ARG A 646 -3.91 -18.59 14.25
CA ARG A 646 -3.32 -17.74 15.29
C ARG A 646 -4.30 -17.68 16.49
N PRO A 647 -3.81 -17.76 17.75
CA PRO A 647 -2.45 -18.14 18.13
C PRO A 647 -2.10 -19.57 17.70
N VAL A 648 -0.82 -19.86 17.54
CA VAL A 648 -0.35 -21.19 17.09
C VAL A 648 -0.41 -22.22 18.23
N PHE A 649 -0.65 -23.49 17.90
CA PHE A 649 -0.50 -24.59 18.86
C PHE A 649 0.95 -24.69 19.34
N GLY A 650 1.13 -24.85 20.66
CA GLY A 650 2.46 -24.97 21.27
C GLY A 650 3.05 -26.38 21.13
N GLY A 651 4.29 -26.47 20.64
CA GLY A 651 5.04 -27.73 20.58
C GLY A 651 6.31 -27.62 19.72
N ARG A 652 7.25 -28.56 19.88
CA ARG A 652 8.50 -28.63 19.06
C ARG A 652 8.29 -29.21 17.65
N GLY A 653 7.06 -29.18 17.13
CA GLY A 653 6.71 -29.73 15.82
C GLY A 653 6.74 -28.67 14.72
N ARG A 654 7.02 -29.07 13.48
CA ARG A 654 6.74 -28.21 12.31
C ARG A 654 5.26 -27.84 12.31
N LYS A 655 4.95 -26.56 12.06
CA LYS A 655 3.59 -26.03 11.86
C LYS A 655 2.86 -26.85 10.78
N LEU A 656 1.57 -27.10 10.97
CA LEU A 656 0.71 -27.79 10.02
C LEU A 656 -0.52 -26.94 9.70
N THR A 657 -0.94 -26.94 8.43
CA THR A 657 -2.24 -26.40 8.03
C THR A 657 -3.36 -27.34 8.47
N GLY A 658 -4.56 -26.79 8.63
CA GLY A 658 -5.76 -27.51 9.03
C GLY A 658 -6.97 -27.22 8.15
N THR A 659 -8.12 -27.77 8.56
CA THR A 659 -9.43 -27.40 8.02
C THR A 659 -10.27 -26.77 9.14
N LEU A 660 -10.96 -25.68 8.82
CA LEU A 660 -12.08 -25.15 9.60
C LEU A 660 -13.39 -25.70 9.03
N GLU A 661 -14.20 -26.37 9.85
CA GLU A 661 -15.50 -26.92 9.47
C GLU A 661 -16.61 -26.34 10.34
N ALA A 662 -17.71 -25.90 9.73
CA ALA A 662 -18.90 -25.46 10.46
C ALA A 662 -19.81 -26.66 10.77
N HIS A 663 -20.32 -26.69 12.00
CA HIS A 663 -21.21 -27.72 12.53
C HIS A 663 -22.48 -27.09 13.11
N THR A 664 -23.26 -27.85 13.89
CA THR A 664 -24.62 -27.46 14.28
C THR A 664 -24.69 -26.27 15.24
N ASN A 665 -23.69 -26.08 16.12
CA ASN A 665 -23.66 -25.01 17.13
C ASN A 665 -22.28 -24.35 17.28
N GLY A 666 -21.41 -24.50 16.28
CA GLY A 666 -20.05 -23.98 16.33
C GLY A 666 -19.18 -24.43 15.17
N PHE A 667 -17.93 -24.00 15.17
CA PHE A 667 -16.88 -24.44 14.26
C PHE A 667 -15.94 -25.44 14.94
N ARG A 668 -15.29 -26.29 14.14
CA ARG A 668 -14.11 -27.06 14.53
C ARG A 668 -12.96 -26.75 13.60
N TYR A 669 -11.82 -26.37 14.16
CA TYR A 669 -10.53 -26.46 13.48
C TYR A 669 -9.82 -27.76 13.87
N SER A 670 -9.23 -28.44 12.89
CA SER A 670 -8.34 -29.58 13.13
C SER A 670 -7.27 -29.72 12.05
N THR A 671 -6.04 -30.08 12.46
CA THR A 671 -4.97 -30.52 11.55
C THR A 671 -5.00 -32.05 11.38
N SER A 672 -3.94 -32.63 10.80
CA SER A 672 -3.72 -34.07 10.77
C SER A 672 -3.32 -34.69 12.13
N ARG A 673 -3.01 -33.88 13.15
CA ARG A 673 -2.77 -34.35 14.53
C ARG A 673 -4.09 -34.36 15.33
N HIS A 674 -4.17 -35.23 16.34
CA HIS A 674 -5.40 -35.40 17.15
C HIS A 674 -5.53 -34.43 18.31
N ASP A 675 -4.42 -33.86 18.76
CA ASP A 675 -4.23 -32.86 19.81
C ASP A 675 -4.36 -31.43 19.29
N GLU A 676 -4.02 -31.17 18.02
CA GLU A 676 -4.19 -29.87 17.36
C GLU A 676 -5.65 -29.63 16.91
N ARG A 677 -6.54 -29.43 17.89
CA ARG A 677 -7.98 -29.21 17.68
C ARG A 677 -8.51 -28.08 18.54
N VAL A 678 -9.37 -27.25 17.95
CA VAL A 678 -10.07 -26.14 18.61
C VAL A 678 -11.53 -26.16 18.19
N ASP A 679 -12.44 -26.11 19.17
CA ASP A 679 -13.88 -25.98 18.98
C ASP A 679 -14.30 -24.54 19.36
N ILE A 680 -15.01 -23.84 18.48
CA ILE A 680 -15.51 -22.47 18.71
C ILE A 680 -17.03 -22.50 18.67
N MET A 681 -17.67 -22.34 19.83
CA MET A 681 -19.13 -22.34 19.95
C MET A 681 -19.73 -21.05 19.42
N PHE A 682 -20.82 -21.12 18.63
CA PHE A 682 -21.47 -19.91 18.07
C PHE A 682 -21.88 -18.94 19.18
N GLY A 683 -22.50 -19.43 20.26
CA GLY A 683 -22.88 -18.62 21.42
C GLY A 683 -21.72 -18.09 22.28
N ASN A 684 -20.45 -18.30 21.87
CA ASN A 684 -19.28 -17.65 22.47
C ASN A 684 -18.57 -16.69 21.50
N VAL A 685 -18.93 -16.68 20.22
CA VAL A 685 -18.49 -15.64 19.27
C VAL A 685 -19.17 -14.34 19.65
N LYS A 686 -18.38 -13.28 19.89
CA LYS A 686 -18.86 -11.92 20.10
C LYS A 686 -18.87 -11.15 18.79
N HIS A 687 -17.78 -11.26 18.02
CA HIS A 687 -17.66 -10.71 16.67
C HIS A 687 -16.96 -11.71 15.74
N ALA A 688 -17.39 -11.74 14.49
CA ALA A 688 -16.74 -12.50 13.43
C ALA A 688 -16.40 -11.55 12.28
N PHE A 689 -15.15 -11.57 11.82
CA PHE A 689 -14.67 -10.71 10.75
C PHE A 689 -14.20 -11.54 9.56
N PHE A 690 -14.46 -11.04 8.35
CA PHE A 690 -13.82 -11.52 7.13
C PHE A 690 -13.05 -10.36 6.49
N GLN A 691 -11.77 -10.59 6.19
CA GLN A 691 -10.93 -9.62 5.49
C GLN A 691 -10.28 -10.29 4.27
N PRO A 692 -10.66 -9.90 3.04
CA PRO A 692 -9.99 -10.34 1.83
C PRO A 692 -8.58 -9.74 1.74
N ALA A 693 -7.65 -10.47 1.11
CA ALA A 693 -6.35 -9.90 0.77
C ALA A 693 -6.52 -8.88 -0.37
N GLU A 694 -6.26 -7.60 -0.12
CA GLU A 694 -6.31 -6.54 -1.13
C GLU A 694 -4.94 -5.91 -1.36
N ARG A 695 -4.32 -5.40 -0.28
CA ARG A 695 -2.92 -4.95 -0.23
C ARG A 695 -2.09 -5.79 0.75
N GLU A 696 -2.76 -6.62 1.52
CA GLU A 696 -2.26 -7.50 2.57
C GLU A 696 -1.67 -8.80 2.01
N MET A 697 -0.74 -9.39 2.75
CA MET A 697 -0.14 -10.70 2.43
C MET A 697 -1.08 -11.90 2.70
N ILE A 698 -2.17 -11.69 3.46
CA ILE A 698 -3.03 -12.76 3.99
C ILE A 698 -4.51 -12.49 3.72
N THR A 699 -5.26 -13.56 3.42
CA THR A 699 -6.73 -13.60 3.48
C THR A 699 -7.12 -14.26 4.80
N LEU A 700 -8.04 -13.68 5.58
CA LEU A 700 -8.35 -14.17 6.92
C LEU A 700 -9.84 -14.17 7.29
N VAL A 701 -10.17 -15.07 8.23
CA VAL A 701 -11.38 -15.04 9.05
C VAL A 701 -10.93 -14.93 10.51
N HIS A 702 -11.50 -14.00 11.27
CA HIS A 702 -11.18 -13.77 12.67
C HIS A 702 -12.43 -13.93 13.55
N PHE A 703 -12.29 -14.57 14.71
CA PHE A 703 -13.34 -14.67 15.73
C PHE A 703 -12.84 -14.08 17.04
N HIS A 704 -13.49 -13.00 17.47
CA HIS A 704 -13.33 -12.41 18.79
C HIS A 704 -14.43 -12.97 19.70
N LEU A 705 -14.06 -13.50 20.87
CA LEU A 705 -14.93 -14.30 21.72
C LEU A 705 -15.32 -13.56 23.01
N HIS A 706 -16.56 -13.78 23.47
CA HIS A 706 -17.03 -13.28 24.78
C HIS A 706 -16.14 -13.81 25.92
N ASN A 707 -15.95 -15.13 25.95
CA ASN A 707 -15.17 -15.82 26.96
C ASN A 707 -13.91 -16.43 26.35
N HIS A 708 -12.80 -16.36 27.09
CA HIS A 708 -11.54 -16.99 26.73
C HIS A 708 -11.68 -18.50 26.50
N ILE A 709 -10.95 -19.04 25.53
CA ILE A 709 -10.74 -20.47 25.32
C ILE A 709 -9.24 -20.80 25.30
N MET A 710 -8.88 -22.09 25.41
CA MET A 710 -7.50 -22.52 25.15
C MET A 710 -7.31 -22.84 23.67
N VAL A 711 -6.25 -22.30 23.08
CA VAL A 711 -5.71 -22.76 21.79
C VAL A 711 -4.35 -23.38 22.07
N GLY A 712 -4.34 -24.71 22.19
CA GLY A 712 -3.23 -25.47 22.76
C GLY A 712 -2.96 -25.05 24.21
N ASN A 713 -1.87 -24.29 24.41
CA ASN A 713 -1.44 -23.81 25.73
C ASN A 713 -1.62 -22.30 25.94
N LYS A 714 -1.96 -21.49 24.93
CA LYS A 714 -2.29 -20.06 25.13
C LYS A 714 -3.79 -19.90 25.37
N LYS A 715 -4.16 -19.22 26.46
CA LYS A 715 -5.52 -18.72 26.72
C LYS A 715 -5.76 -17.47 25.88
N THR A 716 -6.85 -17.42 25.10
CA THR A 716 -7.14 -16.30 24.19
C THR A 716 -8.64 -16.02 24.07
N LYS A 717 -9.00 -14.76 23.78
CA LYS A 717 -10.32 -14.38 23.24
C LYS A 717 -10.34 -14.36 21.71
N ASP A 718 -9.19 -14.28 21.07
CA ASP A 718 -9.06 -13.98 19.66
C ASP A 718 -8.45 -15.19 18.94
N VAL A 719 -9.17 -15.69 17.93
CA VAL A 719 -8.79 -16.86 17.15
C VAL A 719 -8.97 -16.56 15.67
N GLN A 720 -7.87 -16.57 14.93
CA GLN A 720 -7.82 -16.23 13.51
C GLN A 720 -7.40 -17.42 12.68
N PHE A 721 -8.04 -17.57 11.51
CA PHE A 721 -7.71 -18.54 10.48
C PHE A 721 -7.37 -17.81 9.19
N TYR A 722 -6.22 -18.11 8.57
CA TYR A 722 -5.71 -17.34 7.43
C TYR A 722 -4.94 -18.20 6.43
N VAL A 723 -4.78 -17.67 5.21
CA VAL A 723 -3.91 -18.22 4.16
C VAL A 723 -2.96 -17.13 3.68
N GLU A 724 -1.69 -17.49 3.47
CA GLU A 724 -0.66 -16.63 2.89
C GLU A 724 -0.78 -16.65 1.35
N VAL A 725 -1.04 -15.47 0.79
CA VAL A 725 -1.51 -15.31 -0.59
C VAL A 725 -0.36 -15.01 -1.56
N MET A 726 0.65 -14.30 -1.08
CA MET A 726 1.82 -13.83 -1.82
C MET A 726 3.08 -14.45 -1.19
N ASP A 727 3.91 -15.11 -1.98
CA ASP A 727 5.13 -15.75 -1.48
C ASP A 727 6.23 -14.72 -1.26
N VAL A 728 6.97 -14.83 -0.15
CA VAL A 728 8.14 -13.98 0.10
C VAL A 728 9.32 -14.49 -0.74
N VAL A 729 9.32 -14.12 -2.03
CA VAL A 729 10.36 -14.50 -3.00
C VAL A 729 11.66 -13.77 -2.66
N GLN A 730 12.43 -14.34 -1.72
CA GLN A 730 13.82 -14.00 -1.42
C GLN A 730 14.74 -14.44 -2.57
N THR A 731 14.60 -13.82 -3.74
CA THR A 731 15.61 -13.88 -4.80
C THR A 731 16.88 -13.18 -4.32
N LEU A 732 17.86 -13.97 -3.88
CA LEU A 732 19.24 -13.56 -3.60
C LEU A 732 19.93 -13.07 -4.88
N GLY A 733 19.59 -11.86 -5.30
CA GLY A 733 20.12 -11.23 -6.51
C GLY A 733 19.49 -9.85 -6.71
N GLY A 734 20.24 -8.79 -6.36
CA GLY A 734 19.82 -7.38 -6.44
C GLY A 734 19.73 -6.81 -7.86
N ALA A 735 19.13 -7.56 -8.80
CA ALA A 735 18.76 -7.05 -10.11
C ALA A 735 17.47 -6.22 -10.01
N LYS A 736 17.43 -5.03 -10.63
CA LYS A 736 16.22 -4.21 -10.67
C LYS A 736 15.16 -4.92 -11.53
N ARG A 737 14.07 -5.35 -10.89
CA ARG A 737 12.85 -5.90 -11.52
C ARG A 737 12.25 -4.90 -12.51
N SER A 738 11.51 -5.37 -13.51
CA SER A 738 11.16 -4.56 -14.67
C SER A 738 9.82 -5.00 -15.28
N ALA A 739 8.76 -4.28 -14.91
CA ALA A 739 7.33 -4.54 -15.17
C ALA A 739 6.86 -4.57 -16.65
N TYR A 740 7.76 -4.94 -17.57
CA TYR A 740 7.52 -5.22 -18.98
C TYR A 740 8.05 -6.60 -19.40
N ASP A 741 8.63 -7.39 -18.47
CA ASP A 741 9.03 -8.77 -18.73
C ASP A 741 7.79 -9.68 -18.79
N PRO A 742 7.52 -10.42 -19.88
CA PRO A 742 6.38 -11.33 -19.96
C PRO A 742 6.34 -12.38 -18.85
N ASP A 743 7.50 -12.83 -18.37
CA ASP A 743 7.60 -13.82 -17.30
C ASP A 743 7.19 -13.21 -15.94
N GLU A 744 7.53 -11.93 -15.68
CA GLU A 744 7.08 -11.17 -14.49
C GLU A 744 5.56 -10.88 -14.58
N ILE A 745 5.03 -10.59 -15.77
CA ILE A 745 3.59 -10.40 -16.00
C ILE A 745 2.81 -11.71 -15.83
N GLU A 746 3.34 -12.86 -16.28
CA GLU A 746 2.71 -14.17 -16.04
C GLU A 746 2.81 -14.57 -14.57
N GLU A 747 3.90 -14.24 -13.87
CA GLU A 747 4.02 -14.43 -12.41
C GLU A 747 3.01 -13.59 -11.64
N GLU A 748 2.93 -12.28 -11.89
CA GLU A 748 1.91 -11.41 -11.31
C GLU A 748 0.49 -11.89 -11.62
N GLN A 749 0.22 -12.39 -12.83
CA GLN A 749 -1.10 -12.91 -13.18
C GLN A 749 -1.41 -14.22 -12.44
N ARG A 750 -0.43 -15.12 -12.29
CA ARG A 750 -0.57 -16.34 -11.46
C ARG A 750 -0.80 -15.99 -9.99
N GLU A 751 -0.16 -14.96 -9.45
CA GLU A 751 -0.40 -14.46 -8.10
C GLU A 751 -1.79 -13.82 -7.95
N ARG A 752 -2.20 -12.97 -8.91
CA ARG A 752 -3.56 -12.37 -8.95
C ARG A 752 -4.64 -13.45 -9.04
N ASP A 753 -4.46 -14.47 -9.86
CA ASP A 753 -5.43 -15.57 -10.01
C ASP A 753 -5.49 -16.46 -8.75
N ARG A 754 -4.33 -16.74 -8.12
CA ARG A 754 -4.26 -17.41 -6.79
C ARG A 754 -4.99 -16.60 -5.72
N LYS A 755 -4.73 -15.29 -5.65
CA LYS A 755 -5.35 -14.33 -4.72
C LYS A 755 -6.86 -14.25 -4.89
N ASN A 756 -7.32 -14.04 -6.12
CA ASN A 756 -8.74 -13.98 -6.45
C ASN A 756 -9.45 -15.30 -6.12
N LYS A 757 -8.80 -16.44 -6.35
CA LYS A 757 -9.32 -17.75 -5.96
C LYS A 757 -9.43 -17.90 -4.44
N ILE A 758 -8.38 -17.59 -3.67
CA ILE A 758 -8.38 -17.71 -2.21
C ILE A 758 -9.46 -16.80 -1.60
N ASN A 759 -9.53 -15.53 -2.02
CA ASN A 759 -10.59 -14.61 -1.59
C ASN A 759 -11.99 -15.14 -1.92
N MET A 760 -12.19 -15.72 -3.12
CA MET A 760 -13.46 -16.32 -3.53
C MET A 760 -13.80 -17.59 -2.73
N ASP A 761 -12.83 -18.45 -2.40
CA ASP A 761 -13.05 -19.66 -1.59
C ASP A 761 -13.43 -19.29 -0.14
N PHE A 762 -12.81 -18.24 0.43
CA PHE A 762 -13.19 -17.66 1.72
C PHE A 762 -14.59 -17.03 1.68
N GLN A 763 -14.91 -16.19 0.68
CA GLN A 763 -16.24 -15.60 0.51
C GLN A 763 -17.33 -16.69 0.37
N ASN A 764 -17.02 -17.77 -0.35
CA ASN A 764 -17.92 -18.93 -0.48
C ASN A 764 -18.12 -19.70 0.83
N PHE A 765 -17.16 -19.66 1.76
CA PHE A 765 -17.33 -20.19 3.11
C PHE A 765 -18.20 -19.24 3.95
N VAL A 766 -17.83 -17.96 4.02
CA VAL A 766 -18.54 -16.89 4.76
C VAL A 766 -20.02 -16.83 4.39
N ASN A 767 -20.34 -16.76 3.09
CA ASN A 767 -21.73 -16.67 2.63
C ASN A 767 -22.57 -17.89 3.08
N ARG A 768 -21.98 -19.10 3.06
CA ARG A 768 -22.67 -20.33 3.50
C ARG A 768 -22.84 -20.42 5.03
N VAL A 769 -22.00 -19.73 5.79
CA VAL A 769 -22.16 -19.64 7.24
C VAL A 769 -23.18 -18.56 7.61
N ASN A 770 -23.26 -17.46 6.86
CA ASN A 770 -24.39 -16.52 6.97
C ASN A 770 -25.73 -17.18 6.59
N ASP A 771 -25.77 -18.03 5.55
CA ASP A 771 -26.93 -18.90 5.23
C ASP A 771 -27.32 -19.84 6.39
N LEU A 772 -26.34 -20.25 7.22
CA LEU A 772 -26.56 -21.10 8.40
C LEU A 772 -27.10 -20.28 9.56
N TRP A 773 -26.48 -19.13 9.89
CA TRP A 773 -26.89 -18.24 10.98
C TRP A 773 -28.23 -17.54 10.73
N GLY A 774 -28.60 -17.29 9.47
CA GLY A 774 -29.93 -16.81 9.09
C GLY A 774 -31.09 -17.77 9.40
N GLN A 775 -30.81 -19.00 9.86
CA GLN A 775 -31.85 -19.94 10.30
C GLN A 775 -32.49 -19.49 11.62
N PRO A 776 -33.82 -19.69 11.82
CA PRO A 776 -34.54 -19.16 12.98
C PRO A 776 -33.98 -19.55 14.36
N GLN A 777 -33.22 -20.66 14.44
CA GLN A 777 -32.61 -21.17 15.67
C GLN A 777 -31.36 -20.39 16.14
N PHE A 778 -30.73 -19.56 15.30
CA PHE A 778 -29.58 -18.73 15.66
C PHE A 778 -29.87 -17.22 15.61
N LYS A 779 -31.07 -16.82 15.16
CA LYS A 779 -31.48 -15.41 15.08
C LYS A 779 -31.46 -14.67 16.45
N SER A 780 -31.37 -15.38 17.57
CA SER A 780 -31.17 -14.81 18.90
C SER A 780 -29.71 -14.53 19.27
N LEU A 781 -28.74 -14.88 18.40
CA LEU A 781 -27.30 -14.66 18.60
C LEU A 781 -26.75 -13.47 17.80
N ASP A 782 -27.52 -12.95 16.84
CA ASP A 782 -27.18 -11.81 15.97
C ASP A 782 -25.79 -11.89 15.30
N LEU A 783 -25.42 -13.11 14.86
CA LEU A 783 -24.13 -13.41 14.25
C LEU A 783 -24.13 -13.14 12.74
N GLU A 784 -23.23 -12.27 12.30
CA GLU A 784 -22.83 -12.08 10.91
C GLU A 784 -21.30 -11.94 10.80
N PHE A 785 -20.78 -12.00 9.57
CA PHE A 785 -19.39 -11.64 9.28
C PHE A 785 -19.31 -10.17 8.88
N ASP A 786 -18.73 -9.37 9.76
CA ASP A 786 -18.43 -7.95 9.52
C ASP A 786 -17.15 -7.83 8.66
N GLN A 787 -17.03 -6.74 7.88
CA GLN A 787 -15.93 -6.53 6.92
C GLN A 787 -15.31 -5.13 7.10
N PRO A 788 -13.98 -5.00 7.21
CA PRO A 788 -13.32 -3.70 7.40
C PRO A 788 -13.54 -2.71 6.24
N PHE A 789 -14.03 -1.51 6.57
CA PHE A 789 -14.25 -0.41 5.64
C PHE A 789 -12.92 0.31 5.34
N ARG A 790 -12.16 -0.24 4.40
CA ARG A 790 -10.79 0.20 4.09
C ARG A 790 -10.64 1.70 3.83
N ASP A 791 -11.62 2.31 3.18
CA ASP A 791 -11.61 3.74 2.82
C ASP A 791 -11.72 4.69 4.03
N LEU A 792 -12.14 4.16 5.19
CA LEU A 792 -12.16 4.86 6.49
C LEU A 792 -10.98 4.47 7.40
N GLY A 793 -10.08 3.60 6.92
CA GLY A 793 -8.91 3.14 7.68
C GLY A 793 -7.78 4.17 7.72
N PHE A 794 -7.01 4.17 8.81
CA PHE A 794 -5.94 5.12 9.06
C PHE A 794 -4.72 4.46 9.71
N HIS A 795 -3.57 5.12 9.61
CA HIS A 795 -2.34 4.67 10.27
C HIS A 795 -2.24 5.23 11.69
N GLY A 796 -1.75 4.41 12.62
CA GLY A 796 -1.50 4.79 14.01
C GLY A 796 -0.68 3.70 14.71
N VAL A 797 -0.30 3.95 15.96
CA VAL A 797 0.50 3.03 16.79
C VAL A 797 -0.40 2.55 17.95
N PRO A 798 -1.10 1.40 17.82
CA PRO A 798 -1.95 0.87 18.89
C PRO A 798 -1.16 0.11 19.97
N HIS A 799 0.07 -0.28 19.65
CA HIS A 799 0.97 -1.04 20.52
C HIS A 799 2.41 -0.52 20.35
N LYS A 800 3.34 -1.30 19.79
CA LYS A 800 4.76 -0.89 19.60
C LYS A 800 5.13 -0.49 18.17
N ALA A 801 4.28 -0.77 17.18
CA ALA A 801 4.53 -0.52 15.76
C ALA A 801 3.37 0.25 15.11
N SER A 802 3.64 0.91 13.98
CA SER A 802 2.59 1.58 13.20
C SER A 802 1.84 0.59 12.33
N ALA A 803 0.57 0.38 12.64
CA ALA A 803 -0.34 -0.49 11.92
C ALA A 803 -1.34 0.32 11.06
N PHE A 804 -2.17 -0.37 10.28
CA PHE A 804 -3.31 0.21 9.57
C PHE A 804 -4.59 -0.25 10.25
N ILE A 805 -5.20 0.64 11.04
CA ILE A 805 -6.40 0.37 11.82
C ILE A 805 -7.62 0.74 10.97
N VAL A 806 -8.65 -0.10 10.98
CA VAL A 806 -9.80 0.03 10.07
C VAL A 806 -11.10 -0.14 10.85
N PRO A 807 -12.10 0.74 10.68
CA PRO A 807 -13.42 0.54 11.27
C PRO A 807 -14.23 -0.50 10.48
N THR A 808 -15.18 -1.15 11.15
CA THR A 808 -16.14 -2.11 10.61
C THR A 808 -17.57 -1.59 10.91
N SER A 809 -18.63 -2.38 10.72
CA SER A 809 -19.99 -1.94 11.10
C SER A 809 -20.17 -1.77 12.61
N SER A 810 -19.40 -2.53 13.39
CA SER A 810 -19.59 -2.70 14.84
C SER A 810 -18.34 -2.43 15.70
N CYS A 811 -17.16 -2.37 15.08
CA CYS A 811 -15.86 -2.34 15.76
C CYS A 811 -14.85 -1.40 15.09
N LEU A 812 -13.78 -1.08 15.82
CA LEU A 812 -12.51 -0.61 15.28
C LEU A 812 -11.50 -1.76 15.43
N VAL A 813 -10.83 -2.15 14.33
CA VAL A 813 -9.99 -3.37 14.30
C VAL A 813 -8.62 -3.20 13.65
N GLU A 814 -7.68 -4.03 14.11
CA GLU A 814 -6.40 -4.35 13.47
C GLU A 814 -6.23 -5.88 13.58
N LEU A 815 -6.15 -6.56 12.44
CA LEU A 815 -6.25 -8.02 12.33
C LEU A 815 -5.07 -8.67 11.58
N ILE A 816 -4.10 -7.90 11.11
CA ILE A 816 -3.01 -8.39 10.25
C ILE A 816 -1.78 -8.78 11.08
N GLU A 817 -1.42 -7.96 12.05
CA GLU A 817 -0.31 -8.20 12.97
C GLU A 817 -0.81 -8.78 14.31
N THR A 818 0.09 -8.97 15.27
CA THR A 818 -0.26 -9.46 16.61
C THR A 818 0.57 -8.72 17.66
N PRO A 819 0.00 -8.27 18.79
CA PRO A 819 -1.37 -8.51 19.27
C PRO A 819 -2.46 -7.79 18.45
N PHE A 820 -3.59 -8.47 18.25
CA PHE A 820 -4.73 -7.96 17.48
C PHE A 820 -5.48 -6.87 18.26
N VAL A 821 -5.99 -5.86 17.55
CA VAL A 821 -6.91 -4.86 18.11
C VAL A 821 -8.35 -5.23 17.71
N VAL A 822 -9.24 -5.43 18.70
CA VAL A 822 -10.68 -5.54 18.47
C VAL A 822 -11.41 -4.71 19.52
N ILE A 823 -11.91 -3.54 19.11
CA ILE A 823 -12.60 -2.59 19.98
C ILE A 823 -14.06 -2.48 19.53
N THR A 824 -14.99 -2.90 20.39
CA THR A 824 -16.43 -2.81 20.10
C THR A 824 -16.93 -1.40 20.37
N LEU A 825 -17.55 -0.74 19.38
CA LEU A 825 -17.94 0.67 19.51
C LEU A 825 -18.97 0.88 20.65
N ASN A 826 -19.88 -0.05 20.83
CA ASN A 826 -20.86 -0.05 21.94
C ASN A 826 -20.23 -0.15 23.36
N GLU A 827 -18.95 -0.53 23.49
CA GLU A 827 -18.22 -0.56 24.77
C GLU A 827 -17.46 0.74 25.06
N ILE A 828 -17.42 1.70 24.12
CA ILE A 828 -16.78 3.01 24.27
C ILE A 828 -17.72 3.94 25.05
N GLU A 829 -17.14 4.75 25.94
CA GLU A 829 -17.82 5.86 26.59
C GLU A 829 -17.57 7.18 25.84
N ILE A 830 -16.29 7.57 25.76
CA ILE A 830 -15.81 8.77 25.06
C ILE A 830 -14.48 8.48 24.36
N VAL A 831 -14.12 9.34 23.42
CA VAL A 831 -12.80 9.37 22.79
C VAL A 831 -12.14 10.73 23.01
N ASN A 832 -10.88 10.78 23.42
CA ASN A 832 -10.10 12.02 23.51
C ASN A 832 -9.00 12.05 22.46
N LEU A 833 -8.96 13.10 21.65
CA LEU A 833 -7.94 13.34 20.63
C LEU A 833 -6.84 14.20 21.27
N GLU A 834 -5.72 13.59 21.63
CA GLU A 834 -4.62 14.23 22.38
C GLU A 834 -3.53 14.77 21.44
N ARG A 835 -2.81 15.81 21.88
CA ARG A 835 -1.80 16.55 21.10
C ARG A 835 -2.34 17.22 19.82
N VAL A 836 -3.64 17.45 19.73
CA VAL A 836 -4.24 18.20 18.61
C VAL A 836 -3.85 19.68 18.75
N GLY A 837 -3.13 20.22 17.77
CA GLY A 837 -2.65 21.60 17.81
C GLY A 837 -1.94 22.06 16.54
N LEU A 838 -1.96 23.37 16.29
CA LEU A 838 -1.37 23.99 15.10
C LEU A 838 0.14 23.71 15.03
N GLY A 839 0.57 23.05 13.95
CA GLY A 839 1.97 22.69 13.69
C GLY A 839 2.36 21.26 14.08
N GLN A 840 1.51 20.52 14.80
CA GLN A 840 1.74 19.09 15.03
C GLN A 840 1.44 18.28 13.76
N LYS A 841 2.36 17.37 13.41
CA LYS A 841 2.19 16.45 12.28
C LYS A 841 1.37 15.21 12.63
N ASN A 842 1.45 14.79 13.89
CA ASN A 842 0.76 13.62 14.43
C ASN A 842 0.02 14.02 15.71
N PHE A 843 -1.07 13.31 16.01
CA PHE A 843 -1.84 13.40 17.26
C PHE A 843 -2.06 11.97 17.81
N ASP A 844 -2.58 11.86 19.02
CA ASP A 844 -2.90 10.56 19.65
C ASP A 844 -4.41 10.45 19.93
N MET A 845 -4.89 9.24 20.16
CA MET A 845 -6.29 8.96 20.48
C MET A 845 -6.39 8.06 21.71
N ALA A 846 -7.09 8.51 22.74
CA ALA A 846 -7.41 7.74 23.94
C ALA A 846 -8.89 7.32 23.93
N ILE A 847 -9.15 6.02 23.94
CA ILE A 847 -10.49 5.42 23.93
C ILE A 847 -10.84 4.97 25.36
N VAL A 848 -11.79 5.67 25.98
CA VAL A 848 -12.29 5.38 27.32
C VAL A 848 -13.47 4.42 27.23
N PHE A 849 -13.48 3.36 28.02
CA PHE A 849 -14.54 2.34 28.00
C PHE A 849 -15.64 2.61 29.04
N LYS A 850 -16.84 2.07 28.79
CA LYS A 850 -17.97 2.14 29.75
C LYS A 850 -17.71 1.39 31.07
N ASP A 851 -16.78 0.45 31.08
CA ASP A 851 -16.25 -0.14 32.32
C ASP A 851 -14.96 0.58 32.74
N PHE A 852 -15.06 1.49 33.70
CA PHE A 852 -13.92 2.26 34.22
C PHE A 852 -12.87 1.42 34.97
N LYS A 853 -13.09 0.09 35.12
CA LYS A 853 -12.08 -0.86 35.62
C LYS A 853 -11.19 -1.43 34.51
N ARG A 854 -11.52 -1.18 33.25
CA ARG A 854 -10.70 -1.50 32.07
C ARG A 854 -9.78 -0.30 31.79
N ASP A 855 -8.48 -0.55 31.66
CA ASP A 855 -7.53 0.49 31.25
C ASP A 855 -7.93 1.11 29.91
N VAL A 856 -7.68 2.42 29.78
CA VAL A 856 -7.92 3.20 28.55
C VAL A 856 -7.05 2.67 27.42
N PHE A 857 -7.63 2.46 26.24
CA PHE A 857 -6.86 2.04 25.07
C PHE A 857 -6.28 3.28 24.37
N ARG A 858 -4.95 3.34 24.25
CA ARG A 858 -4.22 4.46 23.64
C ARG A 858 -3.74 4.08 22.24
N MET A 859 -3.86 5.00 21.30
CA MET A 859 -3.31 4.89 19.95
C MET A 859 -2.47 6.13 19.65
N ASP A 860 -1.17 5.97 19.49
CA ASP A 860 -0.23 7.07 19.33
C ASP A 860 0.10 7.38 17.86
N SER A 861 0.60 8.58 17.60
CA SER A 861 1.23 8.98 16.34
C SER A 861 0.35 8.85 15.08
N ILE A 862 -0.95 9.13 15.20
CA ILE A 862 -1.90 9.19 14.09
C ILE A 862 -1.60 10.45 13.26
N PRO A 863 -1.44 10.37 11.91
CA PRO A 863 -1.17 11.54 11.08
C PRO A 863 -2.32 12.56 11.11
N SER A 864 -2.03 13.86 11.24
CA SER A 864 -3.04 14.92 11.32
C SER A 864 -3.91 15.06 10.05
N THR A 865 -3.47 14.51 8.91
CA THR A 865 -4.29 14.35 7.71
C THR A 865 -5.50 13.42 7.87
N SER A 866 -5.50 12.55 8.88
CA SER A 866 -6.61 11.65 9.21
C SER A 866 -7.58 12.23 10.25
N LEU A 867 -7.27 13.39 10.84
CA LEU A 867 -8.02 13.97 11.94
C LEU A 867 -9.49 14.22 11.59
N ASP A 868 -9.76 14.90 10.48
CA ASP A 868 -11.13 15.25 10.08
C ASP A 868 -11.99 14.03 9.73
N GLY A 869 -11.36 13.01 9.12
CA GLY A 869 -12.02 11.73 8.82
C GLY A 869 -12.35 10.92 10.08
N ILE A 870 -11.47 10.95 11.09
CA ILE A 870 -11.74 10.34 12.41
C ILE A 870 -12.84 11.10 13.15
N LYS A 871 -12.85 12.44 13.11
CA LYS A 871 -13.94 13.27 13.67
C LYS A 871 -15.29 12.98 13.00
N GLU A 872 -15.31 12.86 11.67
CA GLU A 872 -16.52 12.53 10.92
C GLU A 872 -17.00 11.10 11.24
N TRP A 873 -16.09 10.13 11.30
CA TRP A 873 -16.40 8.75 11.69
C TRP A 873 -16.99 8.66 13.11
N LEU A 874 -16.34 9.28 14.11
CA LEU A 874 -16.82 9.29 15.50
C LEU A 874 -18.22 9.93 15.60
N ASP A 875 -18.44 11.04 14.90
CA ASP A 875 -19.74 11.72 14.85
C ASP A 875 -20.84 10.87 14.18
N THR A 876 -20.52 10.15 13.09
CA THR A 876 -21.46 9.21 12.44
C THR A 876 -21.69 7.90 13.21
N THR A 877 -20.94 7.64 14.29
CA THR A 877 -21.09 6.45 15.16
C THR A 877 -21.70 6.79 16.52
N ASP A 878 -22.26 8.00 16.67
CA ASP A 878 -22.81 8.55 17.91
C ASP A 878 -21.81 8.54 19.09
N LEU A 879 -20.50 8.55 18.79
CA LEU A 879 -19.43 8.60 19.78
C LEU A 879 -19.07 10.04 20.10
N LYS A 880 -19.18 10.39 21.39
CA LYS A 880 -18.72 11.68 21.90
C LYS A 880 -17.20 11.74 21.88
N TYR A 881 -16.65 12.76 21.23
CA TYR A 881 -15.23 13.06 21.28
C TYR A 881 -14.90 14.43 21.91
N TYR A 882 -13.67 14.53 22.41
CA TYR A 882 -13.02 15.72 22.96
C TYR A 882 -11.65 15.94 22.31
N GLU A 883 -11.10 17.15 22.41
CA GLU A 883 -9.81 17.53 21.81
C GLU A 883 -8.91 18.18 22.87
N SER A 884 -7.70 17.66 23.04
CA SER A 884 -6.73 18.11 24.03
C SER A 884 -5.38 18.43 23.38
N ARG A 885 -4.76 19.53 23.81
CA ARG A 885 -3.40 19.91 23.39
C ARG A 885 -2.31 19.09 24.10
N LEU A 886 -2.65 18.34 25.16
CA LEU A 886 -1.74 17.60 26.03
C LEU A 886 -2.19 16.13 26.23
N ASN A 887 -1.27 15.27 26.64
CA ASN A 887 -1.57 13.90 27.02
C ASN A 887 -2.13 13.86 28.45
N LEU A 888 -3.25 13.17 28.67
CA LEU A 888 -3.89 13.09 29.98
C LEU A 888 -3.51 11.79 30.70
N ASN A 889 -3.30 11.88 32.02
CA ASN A 889 -3.07 10.70 32.86
C ASN A 889 -4.41 10.10 33.30
N TRP A 890 -4.93 9.17 32.49
CA TRP A 890 -6.28 8.61 32.66
C TRP A 890 -6.47 7.77 33.92
N ARG A 891 -5.42 7.13 34.47
CA ARG A 891 -5.54 6.24 35.64
C ARG A 891 -5.99 6.99 36.91
N PRO A 892 -5.38 8.12 37.31
CA PRO A 892 -5.92 8.98 38.37
C PRO A 892 -7.34 9.51 38.07
N ILE A 893 -7.62 9.93 36.83
CA ILE A 893 -8.91 10.51 36.44
C ILE A 893 -10.05 9.48 36.63
N LEU A 894 -9.92 8.30 36.03
CA LEU A 894 -10.92 7.23 36.16
C LEU A 894 -11.05 6.72 37.60
N LYS A 895 -9.95 6.74 38.37
CA LYS A 895 -10.01 6.42 39.80
C LYS A 895 -10.84 7.45 40.57
N THR A 896 -10.60 8.75 40.40
CA THR A 896 -11.40 9.81 41.05
C THR A 896 -12.89 9.69 40.70
N ILE A 897 -13.22 9.44 39.43
CA ILE A 897 -14.61 9.22 38.97
C ILE A 897 -15.25 7.97 39.60
N THR A 898 -14.45 6.96 39.94
CA THR A 898 -14.90 5.71 40.57
C THR A 898 -15.00 5.82 42.09
N ASP A 899 -14.10 6.57 42.72
CA ASP A 899 -14.03 6.78 44.18
C ASP A 899 -15.04 7.85 44.67
N ASP A 900 -15.30 8.90 43.87
CA ASP A 900 -16.29 9.95 44.15
C ASP A 900 -17.16 10.28 42.91
N PRO A 901 -18.21 9.49 42.64
CA PRO A 901 -19.07 9.67 41.49
C PRO A 901 -20.03 10.86 41.60
N GLU A 902 -20.38 11.29 42.82
CA GLU A 902 -21.32 12.41 43.03
C GLU A 902 -20.62 13.72 42.69
N LYS A 903 -19.39 13.93 43.17
CA LYS A 903 -18.59 15.10 42.82
C LYS A 903 -18.31 15.21 41.32
N PHE A 904 -18.04 14.10 40.62
CA PHE A 904 -17.87 14.12 39.16
C PHE A 904 -19.09 14.67 38.42
N ILE A 905 -20.31 14.45 38.95
CA ILE A 905 -21.54 14.98 38.37
C ILE A 905 -21.71 16.47 38.72
N GLU A 906 -21.33 16.89 39.93
CA GLU A 906 -21.34 18.32 40.33
C GLU A 906 -20.31 19.17 39.56
N ASP A 907 -19.11 18.63 39.33
CA ASP A 907 -18.01 19.27 38.56
C ASP A 907 -18.29 19.31 37.03
N GLY A 908 -19.49 18.91 36.57
CA GLY A 908 -19.94 19.02 35.17
C GLY A 908 -19.71 17.79 34.28
N GLY A 909 -19.35 16.64 34.87
CA GLY A 909 -19.08 15.41 34.13
C GLY A 909 -17.85 15.54 33.23
N TRP A 910 -17.96 15.11 31.97
CA TRP A 910 -16.85 15.14 31.02
C TRP A 910 -16.47 16.54 30.49
N GLU A 911 -17.16 17.61 30.88
CA GLU A 911 -16.90 18.96 30.34
C GLU A 911 -15.56 19.58 30.77
N PHE A 912 -14.86 19.03 31.77
CA PHE A 912 -13.49 19.46 32.09
C PHE A 912 -12.49 19.22 30.94
N LEU A 913 -12.83 18.35 29.97
CA LEU A 913 -12.05 18.11 28.75
C LEU A 913 -12.28 19.20 27.67
N ASN A 914 -13.27 20.07 27.83
CA ASN A 914 -13.74 21.02 26.82
C ASN A 914 -12.99 22.36 26.89
N MET A 915 -11.66 22.33 26.73
CA MET A 915 -10.79 23.49 26.99
C MET A 915 -11.09 24.74 26.13
N GLU A 916 -11.79 24.61 25.00
CA GLU A 916 -12.14 25.76 24.15
C GLU A 916 -13.33 26.58 24.67
N ALA A 917 -14.12 26.06 25.62
CA ALA A 917 -15.27 26.77 26.18
C ALA A 917 -14.87 27.97 27.09
N SER A 918 -13.63 28.00 27.58
CA SER A 918 -13.18 28.97 28.59
C SER A 918 -12.62 30.29 28.02
N ASP A 919 -12.39 30.39 26.72
CA ASP A 919 -11.77 31.55 26.05
C ASP A 919 -12.81 32.55 25.47
N SER A 920 -14.12 32.39 25.74
CA SER A 920 -15.16 33.19 25.06
C SER A 920 -16.39 33.61 25.90
N ASP A 921 -16.19 34.13 27.13
CA ASP A 921 -17.02 35.23 27.71
C ASP A 921 -16.56 35.66 29.13
N SER A 922 -15.44 36.40 29.25
CA SER A 922 -15.02 36.97 30.55
C SER A 922 -14.03 38.15 30.46
N ASP A 923 -14.37 39.21 29.71
CA ASP A 923 -13.59 40.47 29.68
C ASP A 923 -13.77 41.32 30.97
N HIS A 924 -13.61 40.69 32.16
CA HIS A 924 -13.39 41.30 33.48
C HIS A 924 -13.14 40.26 34.61
N SER A 925 -11.98 39.61 34.62
CA SER A 925 -11.39 39.04 35.85
C SER A 925 -9.86 39.11 35.82
N GLN A 926 -9.24 39.33 36.99
CA GLN A 926 -7.78 39.42 37.13
C GLN A 926 -7.17 38.05 37.45
N GLU A 927 -5.91 37.87 37.04
CA GLU A 927 -4.90 36.94 37.59
C GLU A 927 -5.42 35.72 38.39
N SER A 928 -5.54 34.57 37.72
CA SER A 928 -5.54 33.27 38.38
C SER A 928 -4.69 32.25 37.62
N ASP A 929 -3.50 32.65 37.16
CA ASP A 929 -2.44 31.71 36.83
C ASP A 929 -1.93 31.09 38.14
N GLN A 930 -2.35 29.86 38.41
CA GLN A 930 -1.82 29.03 39.49
C GLN A 930 -1.26 27.72 38.93
N GLY A 931 -0.17 27.84 38.17
CA GLY A 931 0.88 26.85 38.28
C GLY A 931 1.24 26.63 39.76
N TYR A 932 1.20 25.37 40.20
CA TYR A 932 1.44 24.99 41.59
C TYR A 932 2.95 25.03 41.91
N GLU A 933 3.43 26.16 42.44
CA GLU A 933 4.74 26.25 43.09
C GLU A 933 4.61 25.98 44.60
N PRO A 934 5.35 25.02 45.17
CA PRO A 934 5.41 24.83 46.63
C PRO A 934 6.13 26.01 47.30
N SER A 935 5.47 26.65 48.27
CA SER A 935 6.02 27.80 48.99
C SER A 935 7.08 27.38 50.02
N ASP A 936 8.31 27.89 49.89
CA ASP A 936 9.44 27.53 50.77
C ASP A 936 10.23 28.77 51.24
N VAL A 937 10.05 29.20 52.50
CA VAL A 937 10.79 30.31 53.12
C VAL A 937 10.98 30.14 54.65
N GLN A 938 12.18 29.69 55.04
CA GLN A 938 12.92 30.03 56.28
C GLN A 938 12.40 29.50 57.66
N SER A 939 13.27 29.17 58.64
CA SER A 939 14.76 29.14 58.67
C SER A 939 15.30 28.36 59.89
N ASP A 940 16.54 27.83 59.74
CA ASP A 940 17.55 27.55 60.78
C ASP A 940 17.27 26.46 61.85
N THR A 941 18.23 25.63 62.31
CA THR A 941 19.67 25.42 61.98
C THR A 941 20.14 24.03 62.47
N GLY A 942 21.14 23.39 61.81
CA GLY A 942 22.05 22.43 62.47
C GLY A 942 22.50 21.16 61.71
N SER A 943 23.82 21.05 61.47
CA SER A 943 24.66 19.84 61.29
C SER A 943 24.32 18.76 60.22
N GLU A 944 24.94 18.92 59.04
CA GLU A 944 25.99 18.05 58.44
C GLU A 944 25.72 16.61 57.89
N GLU A 945 26.11 16.45 56.60
CA GLU A 945 26.62 15.26 55.86
C GLU A 945 25.74 14.01 55.59
N GLU A 946 25.33 13.81 54.31
CA GLU A 946 25.84 12.76 53.38
C GLU A 946 25.26 12.96 51.93
N GLU A 947 25.59 12.09 50.96
CA GLU A 947 25.57 12.35 49.50
C GLU A 947 24.23 12.13 48.73
N GLU A 948 24.16 12.60 47.48
CA GLU A 948 22.99 12.60 46.59
C GLU A 948 22.70 11.22 45.92
N ASP A 949 21.45 10.73 45.98
CA ASP A 949 20.62 10.35 44.80
C ASP A 949 19.31 9.62 45.21
N SER A 950 18.14 10.11 44.77
CA SER A 950 16.88 9.33 44.78
C SER A 950 15.75 9.99 43.96
N ALA A 951 15.53 9.47 42.75
CA ALA A 951 14.27 9.66 42.02
C ALA A 951 13.25 8.58 42.43
N SER A 952 11.98 8.94 42.57
CA SER A 952 10.94 8.07 43.15
C SER A 952 10.43 6.99 42.18
N LEU A 953 10.30 5.77 42.70
CA LEU A 953 9.78 4.61 41.99
C LEU A 953 8.25 4.69 41.82
N VAL A 954 7.77 4.45 40.59
CA VAL A 954 6.43 3.92 40.32
C VAL A 954 6.55 2.73 39.38
N GLU A 955 6.09 1.56 39.83
CA GLU A 955 6.23 0.31 39.09
C GLU A 955 5.18 0.24 37.97
N SER A 956 5.63 0.08 36.73
CA SER A 956 4.82 -0.38 35.60
C SER A 956 5.12 -1.86 35.37
N GLU A 957 4.08 -2.69 35.32
CA GLU A 957 4.19 -4.10 34.95
C GLU A 957 4.22 -4.23 33.42
N ASP A 958 5.35 -3.90 32.80
CA ASP A 958 5.63 -4.22 31.40
C ASP A 958 6.07 -5.68 31.28
N ASP A 959 5.12 -6.56 30.92
CA ASP A 959 5.35 -8.00 30.67
C ASP A 959 5.92 -8.20 29.25
N ASP A 960 7.16 -7.76 29.05
CA ASP A 960 7.84 -7.82 27.75
C ASP A 960 8.46 -9.20 27.47
N GLU A 961 8.10 -9.80 26.33
CA GLU A 961 8.78 -10.99 25.79
C GLU A 961 10.18 -10.59 25.25
N GLU A 962 11.15 -10.32 26.14
CA GLU A 962 12.55 -10.14 25.73
C GLU A 962 13.10 -11.43 25.10
N VAL A 963 13.12 -11.41 23.77
CA VAL A 963 14.00 -12.24 22.95
C VAL A 963 15.44 -11.91 23.37
N SER A 964 16.21 -12.92 23.73
CA SER A 964 17.59 -12.72 24.19
C SER A 964 18.48 -12.16 23.08
N GLU A 965 18.87 -10.90 23.21
CA GLU A 965 20.08 -10.40 22.56
C GLU A 965 21.30 -11.08 23.22
N GLU A 966 22.21 -11.62 22.40
CA GLU A 966 23.50 -12.14 22.87
C GLU A 966 24.54 -11.00 22.80
N ASP A 967 25.39 -10.88 23.81
CA ASP A 967 26.42 -9.83 23.90
C ASP A 967 27.31 -9.78 22.64
N SER A 968 27.12 -8.76 21.79
CA SER A 968 27.97 -8.52 20.62
C SER A 968 29.24 -7.77 21.03
N GLU A 969 30.21 -8.48 21.61
CA GLU A 969 31.59 -7.98 21.72
C GLU A 969 32.12 -7.57 20.32
N GLU A 970 32.89 -6.47 20.24
CA GLU A 970 33.50 -5.99 18.99
C GLU A 970 34.68 -6.88 18.53
N ASP A 971 34.39 -8.16 18.21
CA ASP A 971 35.42 -9.06 17.70
C ASP A 971 35.76 -8.72 16.23
N LYS A 972 37.05 -8.56 15.96
CA LYS A 972 37.53 -7.94 14.72
C LYS A 972 37.40 -8.91 13.55
N GLY A 973 36.46 -8.63 12.65
CA GLY A 973 36.20 -9.43 11.47
C GLY A 973 37.47 -9.82 10.70
N LYS A 974 37.69 -11.14 10.55
CA LYS A 974 38.78 -11.74 9.78
C LYS A 974 38.89 -11.12 8.39
N THR A 975 40.12 -10.94 7.91
CA THR A 975 40.37 -10.39 6.56
C THR A 975 40.01 -11.39 5.46
N TRP A 976 39.72 -10.88 4.25
CA TRP A 976 39.34 -11.71 3.09
C TRP A 976 40.34 -12.84 2.78
N GLU A 977 41.65 -12.58 2.87
CA GLU A 977 42.67 -13.61 2.68
C GLU A 977 42.60 -14.75 3.71
N GLU A 978 42.06 -14.49 4.91
CA GLU A 978 41.95 -15.48 5.97
C GLU A 978 40.76 -16.41 5.74
N LEU A 979 39.62 -15.86 5.30
CA LEU A 979 38.45 -16.63 4.86
C LEU A 979 38.76 -17.50 3.62
N GLU A 980 39.48 -16.96 2.64
CA GLU A 980 39.89 -17.70 1.43
C GLU A 980 40.86 -18.86 1.77
N ARG A 981 41.72 -18.66 2.76
CA ARG A 981 42.64 -19.67 3.30
C ARG A 981 41.94 -20.73 4.16
N GLU A 982 40.85 -20.37 4.83
CA GLU A 982 39.99 -21.26 5.62
C GLU A 982 39.12 -22.14 4.68
N ALA A 983 38.57 -21.57 3.61
CA ALA A 983 37.90 -22.33 2.54
C ALA A 983 38.85 -23.31 1.84
N SER A 984 40.07 -22.87 1.47
CA SER A 984 41.09 -23.72 0.84
C SER A 984 41.61 -24.85 1.76
N ARG A 985 41.37 -24.76 3.08
CA ARG A 985 41.54 -25.88 4.02
C ARG A 985 40.35 -26.83 4.02
N ALA A 986 39.12 -26.31 4.08
CA ALA A 986 37.91 -27.13 4.10
C ALA A 986 37.78 -28.02 2.84
N ASP A 987 38.14 -27.49 1.67
CA ASP A 987 38.17 -28.27 0.41
C ASP A 987 39.29 -29.33 0.37
N LYS A 988 40.31 -29.20 1.24
CA LYS A 988 41.34 -30.24 1.44
C LYS A 988 40.96 -31.28 2.49
N GLU A 989 40.15 -30.94 3.48
CA GLU A 989 39.69 -31.87 4.52
C GLU A 989 38.47 -32.71 4.09
N LYS A 990 37.70 -32.28 3.07
CA LYS A 990 36.64 -33.07 2.44
C LYS A 990 37.11 -33.95 1.26
N GLY A 991 38.41 -34.19 1.17
CA GLY A 991 39.08 -34.78 0.01
C GLY A 991 39.39 -36.28 0.07
N ASP A 992 38.84 -37.05 1.01
CA ASP A 992 38.99 -38.51 1.11
C ASP A 992 37.81 -39.15 1.88
N GLU A 993 37.74 -40.50 1.90
CA GLU A 993 36.63 -41.34 2.42
C GLU A 993 35.32 -41.21 1.58
N SER A 994 35.07 -41.97 0.51
CA SER A 994 35.21 -43.42 0.23
C SER A 994 34.23 -44.30 1.01
N ASP A 995 33.18 -44.76 0.33
CA ASP A 995 32.29 -45.84 0.77
C ASP A 995 32.22 -46.89 -0.37
N SER A 996 32.42 -48.18 -0.05
CA SER A 996 32.76 -49.19 -1.07
C SER A 996 32.31 -50.61 -0.72
N GLU A 997 31.54 -51.25 -1.62
CA GLU A 997 31.41 -52.70 -1.89
C GLU A 997 30.21 -52.93 -2.85
N ASP A 998 30.15 -53.91 -3.77
CA ASP A 998 31.11 -54.95 -4.18
C ASP A 998 30.85 -55.44 -5.64
N GLU A 999 31.76 -56.26 -6.20
CA GLU A 999 31.58 -57.25 -7.28
C GLU A 999 30.89 -56.86 -8.63
N ARG A 1000 31.67 -56.70 -9.73
CA ARG A 1000 31.86 -57.79 -10.74
C ARG A 1000 32.77 -57.50 -11.95
N LYS A 1001 33.58 -58.51 -12.24
CA LYS A 1001 34.74 -58.63 -13.18
C LYS A 1001 34.53 -58.15 -14.63
N PRO A 1002 35.59 -57.66 -15.31
CA PRO A 1002 35.61 -57.37 -16.75
C PRO A 1002 35.83 -58.63 -17.61
N LYS A 1003 35.61 -58.49 -18.93
CA LYS A 1003 36.06 -59.43 -19.97
C LYS A 1003 36.43 -58.70 -21.27
N GLU A 1004 37.72 -58.70 -21.58
CA GLU A 1004 38.22 -58.66 -22.97
C GLU A 1004 39.02 -59.94 -23.22
N ASP A 1005 38.97 -60.49 -24.44
CA ASP A 1005 40.16 -61.10 -25.05
C ASP A 1005 40.02 -61.32 -26.58
N LYS A 1006 41.15 -61.16 -27.29
CA LYS A 1006 41.52 -61.63 -28.65
C LYS A 1006 40.66 -61.28 -29.89
N GLY A 1007 41.31 -60.57 -30.82
CA GLY A 1007 40.86 -60.41 -32.22
C GLY A 1007 41.91 -59.82 -33.19
N PHE A 1008 43.08 -60.47 -33.34
CA PHE A 1008 44.16 -60.17 -34.30
C PHE A 1008 43.70 -59.66 -35.69
N TRP A 1009 44.49 -58.79 -36.36
CA TRP A 1009 45.15 -59.12 -37.65
C TRP A 1009 46.27 -58.11 -38.04
N LYS A 1010 47.03 -58.46 -39.09
CA LYS A 1010 48.36 -57.91 -39.47
C LYS A 1010 48.31 -56.51 -40.10
N GLY A 1011 49.44 -55.79 -40.02
CA GLY A 1011 49.69 -54.53 -40.75
C GLY A 1011 50.76 -54.61 -41.86
N SER A 1012 50.93 -53.50 -42.59
CA SER A 1012 52.00 -53.12 -43.53
C SER A 1012 51.76 -51.65 -43.93
N GLY A 1013 52.74 -50.82 -44.33
CA GLY A 1013 54.19 -51.01 -44.39
C GLY A 1013 54.85 -50.11 -45.44
N ALA A 1014 55.45 -48.98 -45.01
CA ALA A 1014 56.05 -47.91 -45.84
C ALA A 1014 55.04 -47.13 -46.72
N ARG A 1015 55.33 -45.88 -47.17
CA ARG A 1015 56.53 -45.04 -47.01
C ARG A 1015 56.22 -43.74 -46.30
#